data_AF-A0A0N0NDY2-F1
#
_entry.id   AF-A0A0N0NDY2-F1
#
_cell.length_a   1.000
_cell.length_b   1.000
_cell.length_c   1.000
_cell.angle_alpha   90.00
_cell.angle_beta   90.00
_cell.angle_gamma   90.00
#
_symmetry.space_group_name_H-M   'P 1'
#
loop_
_entity.id
_entity.type
_entity.pdbx_description
1 polymer ?
#
loop_
_entity_poly.entity_id
_entity_poly.type
_entity_poly.pdbx_seq_one_letter_code
_entity_poly.pdbx_strand_id
1 'polypeptide(L)'
;MNTPRISTPGGGSLPRAEHGGGPTGAAVLALLVIVTVLVGMWHLTQGTSGVGVGDLVRHLAGERENTGGPPVGEILTGSRLPRLLAGVAVGFALGSAGALLQSVTHNALASPDTLAVTAGAYFTLTLVAAFGLAVPLWASGAVAFAGGLVAAALVLLLAGRAAGTTGTRLILAGSATAMALDAATGMLLILFDQNTTGLFAWGSGSLAQLNIDASVRAVPLVTVVLCVALALSRRLDVMNLGDDAASTLGVPIRTTRVTAVLCAVLLTSTAVTLAGPISFVGLGAPVLARLIAGRVRALRRHLLLVPAAGLLGALLILLADASLRAIQGADGAASIPTGVPTALLGSVVIVVLALRLRDTGGLRQPPHARVAVRSRRGFLLVVLGSVALLAGAVLAAVLAGSLWLRTGDIALWAQGIAPDLIGQALDDRVPRVIAAVLAGAARSAAMPPHQETPTPAKSIVVPFDAGTSPTSLKPLRQHEVPERWHTVDRSAHAPHIVAVDGEDGEEWAAAALVTARPRTAYLKIVDVVGDAQAAVAAVVAHARARELAQVKWEGWTASPEAAAAAGFAPLRPPLTQSQDATGPAAGYVRWLRDGVVTEPPYYGQTTHFTCGAVTALVAQANAGTLSREALDRRAELTLWRDATNFPACEPVGLGVAVRRAWPSSPVVVHLDTDRPVLLDHHPQNEQEWRALLQRESRTDAGRIGVPIDPRHLTMDAIRDAIGRREQVLLLVSLDAMQGFDVPHWVLCHGVVPGAVVIEDPWANAATGDTWVDAHLLPVPDPSLDTMSIHSPEGFRGAVTIGRRRLPIRPQRHSTTASRVAGFRPVTGARGAGPVSS
;
A
#
# COMPACT_ATOMS: atom_id res chain seq x y z
N MET A 1 -6.63 47.87 49.71
CA MET A 1 -5.45 47.04 49.42
C MET A 1 -5.86 45.58 49.55
N ASN A 2 -5.80 44.78 48.48
CA ASN A 2 -6.01 43.33 48.55
C ASN A 2 -4.70 42.63 48.22
N THR A 3 -4.15 41.86 49.16
CA THR A 3 -3.01 40.97 48.93
C THR A 3 -3.52 39.62 48.42
N PRO A 4 -3.01 39.09 47.29
CA PRO A 4 -3.35 37.73 46.87
C PRO A 4 -2.70 36.72 47.83
N ARG A 5 -3.47 35.70 48.25
CA ARG A 5 -2.93 34.59 49.04
C ARG A 5 -2.08 33.69 48.15
N ILE A 6 -0.84 33.43 48.54
CA ILE A 6 -0.01 32.41 47.90
C ILE A 6 -0.58 31.03 48.27
N SER A 7 -1.02 30.27 47.27
CA SER A 7 -1.37 28.86 47.44
C SER A 7 -0.10 28.02 47.54
N THR A 8 0.05 27.28 48.65
CA THR A 8 1.12 26.29 48.79
C THR A 8 0.90 25.15 47.80
N PRO A 9 1.92 24.74 47.00
CA PRO A 9 1.83 23.52 46.20
C PRO A 9 1.60 22.31 47.11
N GLY A 10 0.61 21.48 46.78
CA GLY A 10 0.35 20.25 47.51
C GLY A 10 1.56 19.31 47.46
N GLY A 11 1.84 18.63 48.58
CA GLY A 11 3.00 17.74 48.73
C GLY A 11 2.90 16.48 47.87
N GLY A 12 3.19 16.60 46.57
CA GLY A 12 3.35 15.46 45.68
C GLY A 12 4.53 14.59 46.14
N SER A 13 4.23 13.34 46.53
CA SER A 13 5.25 12.39 46.97
C SER A 13 6.27 12.14 45.86
N LEU A 14 7.55 12.39 46.14
CA LEU A 14 8.64 12.10 45.21
C LEU A 14 8.57 10.63 44.75
N PRO A 15 8.63 10.34 43.44
CA PRO A 15 8.55 8.97 42.95
C PRO A 15 9.76 8.18 43.46
N ARG A 16 9.50 7.11 44.22
CA ARG A 16 10.55 6.24 44.76
C ARG A 16 11.39 5.67 43.62
N ALA A 17 12.70 5.82 43.72
CA ALA A 17 13.65 5.25 42.76
C ALA A 17 13.75 3.72 42.96
N GLU A 18 12.82 2.97 42.38
CA GLU A 18 12.83 1.50 42.48
C GLU A 18 14.04 0.88 41.78
N HIS A 19 14.97 0.37 42.59
CA HIS A 19 16.17 -0.32 42.11
C HIS A 19 15.91 -1.79 41.69
N GLY A 20 14.65 -2.27 41.77
CA GLY A 20 14.27 -3.69 41.66
C GLY A 20 14.23 -4.32 40.26
N GLY A 21 14.65 -3.64 39.20
CA GLY A 21 14.48 -4.10 37.82
C GLY A 21 15.38 -5.27 37.36
N GLY A 22 16.39 -5.66 38.13
CA GLY A 22 17.41 -6.66 37.72
C GLY A 22 16.86 -8.03 37.28
N PRO A 23 16.17 -8.79 38.15
CA PRO A 23 15.83 -10.19 37.88
C PRO A 23 14.80 -10.37 36.77
N THR A 24 13.82 -9.47 36.63
CA THR A 24 12.80 -9.55 35.57
C THR A 24 13.38 -9.29 34.19
N GLY A 25 14.37 -8.40 34.06
CA GLY A 25 15.12 -8.20 32.83
C GLY A 25 15.96 -9.42 32.44
N ALA A 26 16.65 -10.04 33.41
CA ALA A 26 17.42 -11.26 33.19
C ALA A 26 16.53 -12.45 32.80
N ALA A 27 15.34 -12.59 33.43
CA ALA A 27 14.37 -13.64 33.10
C ALA A 27 13.86 -13.53 31.64
N VAL A 28 13.65 -12.33 31.11
CA VAL A 28 13.29 -12.13 29.70
C VAL A 28 14.41 -12.55 28.76
N LEU A 29 15.67 -12.23 29.07
CA LEU A 29 16.81 -12.69 28.27
C LEU A 29 16.97 -14.22 28.32
N ALA A 30 16.83 -14.83 29.50
CA ALA A 30 16.85 -16.29 29.65
C ALA A 30 15.73 -16.95 28.85
N LEU A 31 14.50 -16.41 28.88
CA LEU A 31 13.38 -16.89 28.08
C LEU A 31 13.63 -16.75 26.57
N LEU A 32 14.18 -15.62 26.12
CA LEU A 32 14.56 -15.43 24.70
C LEU A 32 15.66 -16.40 24.26
N VAL A 33 16.65 -16.71 25.11
CA VAL A 33 17.65 -17.75 24.84
C VAL A 33 16.98 -19.13 24.75
N ILE A 34 16.11 -19.49 25.70
CA ILE A 34 15.39 -20.78 25.69
C ILE A 34 14.54 -20.93 24.42
N VAL A 35 13.78 -19.90 24.04
CA VAL A 35 12.94 -19.92 22.83
C VAL A 35 13.80 -20.03 21.56
N THR A 36 14.90 -19.28 21.46
CA THR A 36 15.84 -19.40 20.33
C THR A 36 16.51 -20.79 20.28
N VAL A 37 16.82 -21.40 21.41
CA VAL A 37 17.34 -22.78 21.47
C VAL A 37 16.27 -23.78 21.03
N LEU A 38 15.02 -23.67 21.49
CA LEU A 38 13.93 -24.57 21.10
C LEU A 38 13.61 -24.48 19.59
N VAL A 39 13.56 -23.25 19.04
CA VAL A 39 13.40 -23.04 17.58
C VAL A 39 14.63 -23.52 16.81
N GLY A 40 15.84 -23.37 17.36
CA GLY A 40 17.07 -23.93 16.80
C GLY A 40 17.07 -25.46 16.78
N MET A 41 16.57 -26.12 17.84
CA MET A 41 16.38 -27.57 17.86
C MET A 41 15.38 -28.03 16.80
N TRP A 42 14.24 -27.34 16.64
CA TRP A 42 13.28 -27.60 15.56
C TRP A 42 13.88 -27.36 14.17
N HIS A 43 14.69 -26.33 13.97
CA HIS A 43 15.42 -26.08 12.73
C HIS A 43 16.37 -27.24 12.36
N LEU A 44 17.08 -27.80 13.35
CA LEU A 44 17.96 -28.95 13.16
C LEU A 44 17.22 -30.26 12.80
N THR A 45 15.91 -30.39 13.06
CA THR A 45 15.14 -31.57 12.61
C THR A 45 14.79 -31.52 11.12
N GLN A 46 15.01 -30.39 10.43
CA GLN A 46 14.56 -30.18 9.05
C GLN A 46 15.71 -30.29 8.03
N GLY A 47 15.57 -31.20 7.06
CA GLY A 47 16.48 -31.33 5.93
C GLY A 47 16.09 -32.48 5.00
N THR A 48 16.66 -32.47 3.79
CA THR A 48 16.39 -33.44 2.70
C THR A 48 16.91 -34.85 2.99
N SER A 49 17.84 -34.98 3.95
CA SER A 49 18.58 -36.22 4.24
C SER A 49 17.81 -37.28 5.05
N GLY A 50 16.49 -37.17 5.21
CA GLY A 50 15.65 -38.09 6.00
C GLY A 50 15.82 -38.04 7.53
N VAL A 51 17.02 -37.73 8.02
CA VAL A 51 17.40 -37.66 9.44
C VAL A 51 16.44 -36.78 10.24
N GLY A 52 15.71 -37.39 11.17
CA GLY A 52 14.70 -36.79 12.03
C GLY A 52 15.10 -36.73 13.51
N VAL A 53 14.10 -36.53 14.38
CA VAL A 53 14.33 -36.28 15.82
C VAL A 53 14.96 -37.48 16.53
N GLY A 54 14.47 -38.69 16.26
CA GLY A 54 14.97 -39.92 16.88
C GLY A 54 16.41 -40.25 16.51
N ASP A 55 16.87 -39.79 15.35
CA ASP A 55 18.24 -40.00 14.86
C ASP A 55 19.20 -39.01 15.54
N LEU A 56 18.77 -37.75 15.71
CA LEU A 56 19.50 -36.76 16.51
C LEU A 56 19.65 -37.22 17.97
N VAL A 57 18.59 -37.74 18.58
CA VAL A 57 18.61 -38.19 19.99
C VAL A 57 19.54 -39.40 20.17
N ARG A 58 19.49 -40.39 19.27
CA ARG A 58 20.41 -41.53 19.29
C ARG A 58 21.86 -41.12 19.06
N HIS A 59 22.11 -40.21 18.11
CA HIS A 59 23.45 -39.66 17.88
C HIS A 59 24.00 -38.91 19.10
N LEU A 60 23.16 -38.14 19.80
CA LEU A 60 23.51 -37.48 21.06
C LEU A 60 23.70 -38.44 22.24
N ALA A 61 23.03 -39.60 22.22
CA ALA A 61 23.27 -40.70 23.16
C ALA A 61 24.57 -41.49 22.88
N GLY A 62 25.28 -41.16 21.78
CA GLY A 62 26.56 -41.77 21.40
C GLY A 62 26.45 -42.90 20.37
N GLU A 63 25.25 -43.21 19.89
CA GLU A 63 25.04 -44.26 18.88
C GLU A 63 25.54 -43.78 17.50
N ARG A 64 26.44 -44.58 16.90
CA ARG A 64 26.98 -44.35 15.55
C ARG A 64 26.25 -45.22 14.54
N GLU A 65 25.00 -44.89 14.26
CA GLU A 65 24.18 -45.62 13.28
C GLU A 65 24.31 -45.02 11.87
N ASN A 66 24.51 -45.90 10.87
CA ASN A 66 24.61 -45.53 9.46
C ASN A 66 23.26 -45.74 8.77
N THR A 67 22.42 -44.70 8.72
CA THR A 67 21.10 -44.71 8.06
C THR A 67 21.21 -44.66 6.53
N GLY A 68 21.78 -45.70 5.91
CA GLY A 68 21.78 -45.92 4.45
C GLY A 68 22.49 -44.86 3.59
N GLY A 69 23.26 -43.96 4.20
CA GLY A 69 23.85 -42.79 3.56
C GLY A 69 24.94 -42.15 4.44
N PRO A 70 25.33 -40.88 4.19
CA PRO A 70 26.39 -40.22 4.95
C PRO A 70 26.03 -40.10 6.45
N PRO A 71 27.01 -40.21 7.38
CA PRO A 71 26.75 -40.18 8.81
C PRO A 71 25.96 -38.98 9.30
N VAL A 72 25.07 -39.19 10.28
CA VAL A 72 24.26 -38.14 10.93
C VAL A 72 25.11 -36.95 11.41
N GLY A 73 26.30 -37.23 11.95
CA GLY A 73 27.25 -36.19 12.38
C GLY A 73 27.82 -35.34 11.24
N GLU A 74 28.05 -35.92 10.05
CA GLU A 74 28.53 -35.18 8.87
C GLU A 74 27.43 -34.31 8.28
N ILE A 75 26.19 -34.81 8.22
CA ILE A 75 25.01 -34.02 7.84
C ILE A 75 24.82 -32.83 8.79
N LEU A 76 24.92 -33.07 10.11
CA LEU A 76 24.81 -32.04 11.14
C LEU A 76 25.89 -30.97 11.00
N THR A 77 27.17 -31.38 11.02
CA THR A 77 28.31 -30.45 11.01
C THR A 77 28.56 -29.78 9.66
N GLY A 78 28.26 -30.45 8.55
CA GLY A 78 28.46 -29.96 7.19
C GLY A 78 27.32 -29.12 6.62
N SER A 79 26.09 -29.22 7.14
CA SER A 79 24.94 -28.48 6.57
C SER A 79 23.97 -27.86 7.58
N ARG A 80 23.46 -28.62 8.57
CA ARG A 80 22.39 -28.14 9.46
C ARG A 80 22.90 -27.14 10.50
N LEU A 81 23.99 -27.46 11.18
CA LEU A 81 24.60 -26.61 12.22
C LEU A 81 25.21 -25.32 11.65
N PRO A 82 25.90 -25.30 10.50
CA PRO A 82 26.33 -24.05 9.86
C PRO A 82 25.18 -23.10 9.54
N ARG A 83 24.09 -23.60 8.93
CA ARG A 83 22.90 -22.79 8.59
C ARG A 83 22.23 -22.21 9.84
N LEU A 84 22.13 -22.99 10.92
CA LEU A 84 21.62 -22.54 12.22
C LEU A 84 22.53 -21.45 12.85
N LEU A 85 23.83 -21.71 12.98
CA LEU A 85 24.77 -20.78 13.60
C LEU A 85 24.87 -19.46 12.83
N ALA A 86 24.84 -19.53 11.50
CA ALA A 86 24.76 -18.38 10.63
C ALA A 86 23.47 -17.58 10.87
N GLY A 87 22.30 -18.22 10.89
CA GLY A 87 21.01 -17.55 11.14
C GLY A 87 20.98 -16.84 12.50
N VAL A 88 21.54 -17.47 13.54
CA VAL A 88 21.72 -16.85 14.86
C VAL A 88 22.67 -15.66 14.79
N ALA A 89 23.87 -15.80 14.22
CA ALA A 89 24.88 -14.74 14.18
C ALA A 89 24.42 -13.52 13.36
N VAL A 90 23.86 -13.76 12.17
CA VAL A 90 23.32 -12.74 11.26
C VAL A 90 22.15 -12.01 11.90
N GLY A 91 21.17 -12.74 12.43
CA GLY A 91 19.99 -12.15 13.06
C GLY A 91 20.35 -11.37 14.32
N PHE A 92 21.28 -11.89 15.13
CA PHE A 92 21.79 -11.20 16.32
C PHE A 92 22.54 -9.93 15.97
N ALA A 93 23.37 -9.96 14.93
CA ALA A 93 24.11 -8.79 14.45
C ALA A 93 23.16 -7.71 13.90
N LEU A 94 22.21 -8.06 13.02
CA LEU A 94 21.25 -7.11 12.45
C LEU A 94 20.31 -6.51 13.51
N GLY A 95 19.78 -7.34 14.42
CA GLY A 95 18.92 -6.88 15.53
C GLY A 95 19.66 -5.93 16.48
N SER A 96 20.92 -6.23 16.81
CA SER A 96 21.79 -5.37 17.63
C SER A 96 22.17 -4.07 16.92
N ALA A 97 22.48 -4.12 15.62
CA ALA A 97 22.75 -2.95 14.79
C ALA A 97 21.54 -2.01 14.73
N GLY A 98 20.35 -2.57 14.49
CA GLY A 98 19.08 -1.84 14.55
C GLY A 98 18.86 -1.15 15.90
N ALA A 99 19.06 -1.88 17.01
CA ALA A 99 18.93 -1.32 18.35
C ALA A 99 19.88 -0.13 18.59
N LEU A 100 21.13 -0.22 18.12
CA LEU A 100 22.09 0.88 18.20
C LEU A 100 21.65 2.09 17.36
N LEU A 101 21.30 1.89 16.09
CA LEU A 101 20.94 2.96 15.16
C LEU A 101 19.72 3.75 15.62
N GLN A 102 18.63 3.07 16.01
CA GLN A 102 17.42 3.70 16.57
C GLN A 102 17.73 4.56 17.79
N SER A 103 18.70 4.14 18.60
CA SER A 103 19.01 4.78 19.88
C SER A 103 19.93 6.00 19.75
N VAL A 104 20.75 6.09 18.68
CA VAL A 104 21.59 7.29 18.41
C VAL A 104 21.00 8.27 17.40
N THR A 105 19.98 7.85 16.65
CA THR A 105 19.15 8.73 15.78
C THR A 105 17.89 9.22 16.47
N HIS A 106 17.52 8.62 17.62
CA HIS A 106 16.23 8.80 18.30
C HIS A 106 15.01 8.54 17.39
N ASN A 107 15.17 7.69 16.39
CA ASN A 107 14.15 7.35 15.40
C ASN A 107 13.88 5.84 15.41
N ALA A 108 12.65 5.43 15.77
CA ALA A 108 12.24 4.03 15.78
C ALA A 108 12.21 3.38 14.38
N LEU A 109 12.19 4.17 13.31
CA LEU A 109 12.27 3.69 11.93
C LEU A 109 13.71 3.54 11.41
N ALA A 110 14.73 3.88 12.20
CA ALA A 110 16.11 3.67 11.78
C ALA A 110 16.48 2.17 11.81
N SER A 111 17.01 1.69 10.69
CA SER A 111 17.64 0.39 10.49
C SER A 111 18.90 0.54 9.62
N PRO A 112 19.75 -0.50 9.48
CA PRO A 112 20.88 -0.46 8.57
C PRO A 112 20.46 -0.21 7.10
N ASP A 113 19.29 -0.74 6.71
CA ASP A 113 18.70 -0.54 5.38
C ASP A 113 18.36 0.94 5.13
N THR A 114 17.75 1.61 6.12
CA THR A 114 17.44 3.07 6.04
C THR A 114 18.67 3.98 6.11
N LEU A 115 19.86 3.43 6.35
CA LEU A 115 21.14 4.15 6.22
C LEU A 115 21.94 3.66 5.01
N ALA A 116 21.31 2.91 4.09
CA ALA A 116 21.89 2.30 2.91
C ALA A 116 23.14 1.42 3.19
N VAL A 117 23.32 0.96 4.44
CA VAL A 117 24.50 0.16 4.85
C VAL A 117 24.51 -1.18 4.12
N THR A 118 23.36 -1.84 4.08
CA THR A 118 23.14 -3.12 3.42
C THR A 118 23.42 -3.04 1.92
N ALA A 119 22.86 -2.01 1.25
CA ALA A 119 23.09 -1.73 -0.17
C ALA A 119 24.54 -1.35 -0.48
N GLY A 120 25.18 -0.50 0.34
CA GLY A 120 26.58 -0.10 0.17
C GLY A 120 27.56 -1.25 0.33
N ALA A 121 27.31 -2.14 1.31
CA ALA A 121 28.11 -3.35 1.51
C ALA A 121 28.01 -4.29 0.29
N TYR A 122 26.79 -4.57 -0.18
CA TYR A 122 26.56 -5.45 -1.34
C TYR A 122 27.08 -4.83 -2.66
N PHE A 123 26.89 -3.53 -2.87
CA PHE A 123 27.46 -2.79 -4.00
C PHE A 123 28.98 -2.91 -4.08
N THR A 124 29.71 -2.68 -2.98
CA THR A 124 31.19 -2.76 -3.02
C THR A 124 31.72 -4.18 -3.22
N LEU A 125 31.03 -5.21 -2.73
CA LEU A 125 31.36 -6.60 -3.04
C LEU A 125 31.15 -6.89 -4.54
N THR A 126 30.04 -6.42 -5.10
CA THR A 126 29.75 -6.58 -6.54
C THR A 126 30.72 -5.79 -7.42
N LEU A 127 31.13 -4.58 -7.00
CA LEU A 127 32.15 -3.77 -7.66
C LEU A 127 33.51 -4.48 -7.70
N VAL A 128 33.94 -5.06 -6.58
CA VAL A 128 35.19 -5.83 -6.48
C VAL A 128 35.15 -7.09 -7.35
N ALA A 129 34.05 -7.83 -7.32
CA ALA A 129 33.87 -9.03 -8.14
C ALA A 129 33.81 -8.70 -9.64
N ALA A 130 33.04 -7.68 -10.04
CA ALA A 130 32.89 -7.25 -11.44
C ALA A 130 34.24 -7.00 -12.14
N PHE A 131 35.18 -6.35 -11.45
CA PHE A 131 36.54 -6.10 -11.95
C PHE A 131 37.53 -7.27 -11.74
N GLY A 132 37.06 -8.46 -11.34
CA GLY A 132 37.88 -9.66 -11.18
C GLY A 132 38.91 -9.59 -10.04
N LEU A 133 38.72 -8.67 -9.07
CA LEU A 133 39.68 -8.44 -8.00
C LEU A 133 39.60 -9.57 -6.96
N ALA A 134 40.59 -10.47 -6.99
CA ALA A 134 40.68 -11.62 -6.08
C ALA A 134 40.95 -11.18 -4.62
N VAL A 135 39.89 -10.90 -3.87
CA VAL A 135 39.94 -10.50 -2.46
C VAL A 135 39.79 -11.74 -1.56
N PRO A 136 40.76 -12.02 -0.64
CA PRO A 136 40.64 -13.11 0.31
C PRO A 136 39.37 -13.02 1.18
N LEU A 137 38.82 -14.16 1.59
CA LEU A 137 37.55 -14.22 2.33
C LEU A 137 37.52 -13.31 3.58
N TRP A 138 38.63 -13.19 4.32
CA TRP A 138 38.74 -12.30 5.49
C TRP A 138 38.68 -10.80 5.11
N ALA A 139 39.17 -10.43 3.93
CA ALA A 139 39.16 -9.07 3.42
C ALA A 139 37.82 -8.69 2.77
N SER A 140 36.99 -9.66 2.37
CA SER A 140 35.62 -9.39 1.88
C SER A 140 34.78 -8.66 2.93
N GLY A 141 34.93 -9.00 4.22
CA GLY A 141 34.30 -8.27 5.33
C GLY A 141 34.79 -6.83 5.47
N ALA A 142 36.05 -6.54 5.12
CA ALA A 142 36.59 -5.18 5.10
C ALA A 142 36.07 -4.37 3.90
N VAL A 143 35.88 -5.00 2.73
CA VAL A 143 35.22 -4.39 1.56
C VAL A 143 33.76 -4.04 1.89
N ALA A 144 33.00 -5.00 2.40
CA ALA A 144 31.62 -4.82 2.84
C ALA A 144 31.48 -3.74 3.93
N PHE A 145 32.45 -3.67 4.86
CA PHE A 145 32.51 -2.61 5.87
C PHE A 145 32.79 -1.24 5.25
N ALA A 146 33.75 -1.14 4.33
CA ALA A 146 34.06 0.12 3.65
C ALA A 146 32.86 0.65 2.85
N GLY A 147 32.18 -0.20 2.07
CA GLY A 147 30.98 0.17 1.32
C GLY A 147 29.81 0.60 2.21
N GLY A 148 29.50 -0.20 3.24
CA GLY A 148 28.46 0.14 4.22
C GLY A 148 28.76 1.43 5.00
N LEU A 149 30.03 1.70 5.30
CA LEU A 149 30.46 2.92 5.99
C LEU A 149 30.39 4.15 5.07
N VAL A 150 30.79 4.03 3.80
CA VAL A 150 30.67 5.11 2.81
C VAL A 150 29.21 5.45 2.53
N ALA A 151 28.33 4.45 2.41
CA ALA A 151 26.90 4.66 2.26
C ALA A 151 26.29 5.35 3.50
N ALA A 152 26.59 4.86 4.71
CA ALA A 152 26.15 5.50 5.95
C ALA A 152 26.65 6.96 6.07
N ALA A 153 27.92 7.22 5.71
CA ALA A 153 28.49 8.56 5.72
C ALA A 153 27.80 9.48 4.71
N LEU A 154 27.51 8.99 3.50
CA LEU A 154 26.77 9.74 2.48
C LEU A 154 25.35 10.09 2.95
N VAL A 155 24.61 9.13 3.49
CA VAL A 155 23.25 9.36 4.05
C VAL A 155 23.27 10.38 5.19
N LEU A 156 24.25 10.28 6.10
CA LEU A 156 24.42 11.22 7.21
C LEU A 156 24.84 12.63 6.74
N LEU A 157 25.64 12.74 5.67
CA LEU A 157 26.00 14.02 5.04
C LEU A 157 24.79 14.67 4.36
N LEU A 158 23.99 13.89 3.62
CA LEU A 158 22.77 14.35 2.94
C LEU A 158 21.67 14.78 3.93
N ALA A 159 21.49 14.03 5.03
CA ALA A 159 20.59 14.42 6.12
C ALA A 159 21.11 15.64 6.92
N GLY A 160 22.44 15.81 6.96
CA GLY A 160 23.12 16.95 7.55
C GLY A 160 22.84 17.13 9.05
N ARG A 161 22.88 18.37 9.54
CA ARG A 161 22.62 18.67 10.97
C ARG A 161 21.19 18.35 11.43
N ALA A 162 20.26 18.06 10.51
CA ALA A 162 18.89 17.66 10.82
C ALA A 162 18.73 16.15 11.09
N ALA A 163 19.79 15.35 10.93
CA ALA A 163 19.77 13.90 11.16
C ALA A 163 19.34 13.47 12.59
N GLY A 164 19.41 14.37 13.57
CA GLY A 164 18.92 14.15 14.94
C GLY A 164 17.64 14.91 15.31
N THR A 165 17.02 15.66 14.38
CA THR A 165 15.85 16.51 14.67
C THR A 165 14.67 16.33 13.70
N THR A 166 14.84 15.63 12.58
CA THR A 166 13.72 15.27 11.69
C THR A 166 14.00 13.95 10.97
N GLY A 167 13.51 12.84 11.52
CA GLY A 167 13.79 11.48 11.02
C GLY A 167 13.49 11.26 9.54
N THR A 168 12.47 11.95 9.00
CA THR A 168 12.07 11.91 7.59
C THR A 168 13.22 12.23 6.63
N ARG A 169 14.09 13.19 6.96
CA ARG A 169 15.24 13.54 6.09
C ARG A 169 16.29 12.43 6.05
N LEU A 170 16.49 11.73 7.17
CA LEU A 170 17.41 10.60 7.24
C LEU A 170 16.88 9.42 6.42
N ILE A 171 15.58 9.13 6.54
CA ILE A 171 14.91 8.06 5.78
C ILE A 171 14.95 8.36 4.27
N LEU A 172 14.60 9.58 3.84
CA LEU A 172 14.60 9.97 2.42
C LEU A 172 16.01 9.98 1.80
N ALA A 173 17.01 10.47 2.53
CA ALA A 173 18.41 10.36 2.09
C ALA A 173 18.87 8.90 2.02
N GLY A 174 18.43 8.08 2.99
CA GLY A 174 18.65 6.64 3.04
C GLY A 174 18.09 5.90 1.83
N SER A 175 16.79 6.02 1.57
CA SER A 175 16.12 5.33 0.47
C SER A 175 16.66 5.78 -0.89
N ALA A 176 16.91 7.08 -1.09
CA ALA A 176 17.52 7.58 -2.33
C ALA A 176 18.95 7.02 -2.54
N THR A 177 19.74 6.91 -1.46
CA THR A 177 21.10 6.35 -1.53
C THR A 177 21.07 4.84 -1.78
N ALA A 178 20.18 4.11 -1.13
CA ALA A 178 19.98 2.67 -1.34
C ALA A 178 19.57 2.39 -2.79
N MET A 179 18.50 3.03 -3.29
CA MET A 179 18.04 2.87 -4.67
C MET A 179 19.11 3.19 -5.72
N ALA A 180 19.99 4.16 -5.46
CA ALA A 180 21.11 4.47 -6.35
C ALA A 180 22.20 3.38 -6.33
N LEU A 181 22.51 2.83 -5.16
CA LEU A 181 23.47 1.73 -4.99
C LEU A 181 22.92 0.42 -5.55
N ASP A 182 21.63 0.14 -5.36
CA ASP A 182 20.95 -1.04 -5.91
C ASP A 182 20.90 -0.99 -7.44
N ALA A 183 20.60 0.19 -8.02
CA ALA A 183 20.65 0.40 -9.48
C ALA A 183 22.08 0.25 -10.04
N ALA A 184 23.09 0.79 -9.35
CA ALA A 184 24.49 0.61 -9.73
C ALA A 184 24.95 -0.85 -9.60
N THR A 185 24.42 -1.59 -8.61
CA THR A 185 24.67 -3.02 -8.42
C THR A 185 24.03 -3.83 -9.54
N GLY A 186 22.77 -3.55 -9.90
CA GLY A 186 22.08 -4.14 -11.05
C GLY A 186 22.83 -3.91 -12.37
N MET A 187 23.35 -2.69 -12.59
CA MET A 187 24.22 -2.39 -13.74
C MET A 187 25.47 -3.28 -13.75
N LEU A 188 26.16 -3.45 -12.63
CA LEU A 188 27.36 -4.30 -12.55
C LEU A 188 27.04 -5.79 -12.78
N LEU A 189 25.91 -6.28 -12.24
CA LEU A 189 25.43 -7.65 -12.44
C LEU A 189 25.11 -7.96 -13.91
N ILE A 190 24.65 -6.96 -14.68
CA ILE A 190 24.33 -7.09 -16.10
C ILE A 190 25.58 -6.92 -16.99
N LEU A 191 26.50 -6.02 -16.65
CA LEU A 191 27.71 -5.77 -17.45
C LEU A 191 28.83 -6.79 -17.22
N PHE A 192 28.84 -7.47 -16.07
CA PHE A 192 29.91 -8.39 -15.65
C PHE A 192 29.32 -9.71 -15.13
N ASP A 193 28.35 -10.27 -15.85
CA ASP A 193 27.60 -11.48 -15.52
C ASP A 193 28.51 -12.66 -15.12
N GLN A 194 29.53 -12.97 -15.92
CA GLN A 194 30.48 -14.07 -15.67
C GLN A 194 31.22 -13.91 -14.34
N ASN A 195 31.60 -12.69 -14.00
CA ASN A 195 32.34 -12.36 -12.78
C ASN A 195 31.43 -12.23 -11.53
N THR A 196 30.13 -12.04 -11.73
CA THR A 196 29.18 -11.67 -10.65
C THR A 196 28.02 -12.66 -10.47
N THR A 197 27.91 -13.71 -11.28
CA THR A 197 26.86 -14.75 -11.20
C THR A 197 26.66 -15.31 -9.79
N GLY A 198 27.73 -15.55 -9.03
CA GLY A 198 27.63 -15.99 -7.63
C GLY A 198 27.00 -14.94 -6.71
N LEU A 199 27.29 -13.66 -6.94
CA LEU A 199 26.68 -12.56 -6.19
C LEU A 199 25.23 -12.29 -6.60
N PHE A 200 24.85 -12.53 -7.86
CA PHE A 200 23.46 -12.45 -8.31
C PHE A 200 22.56 -13.39 -7.48
N ALA A 201 22.96 -14.67 -7.35
CA ALA A 201 22.24 -15.64 -6.52
C ALA A 201 22.21 -15.22 -5.02
N TRP A 202 23.33 -14.70 -4.50
CA TRP A 202 23.50 -14.32 -3.10
C TRP A 202 22.83 -12.99 -2.71
N GLY A 203 22.57 -12.10 -3.67
CA GLY A 203 21.89 -10.81 -3.49
C GLY A 203 20.43 -10.88 -3.03
N SER A 204 19.88 -12.09 -2.95
CA SER A 204 18.57 -12.41 -2.40
C SER A 204 18.59 -12.80 -0.90
N GLY A 205 19.80 -12.91 -0.33
CA GLY A 205 20.06 -13.35 1.04
C GLY A 205 19.95 -14.87 1.21
N SER A 206 21.03 -15.57 1.56
CA SER A 206 21.03 -17.03 1.73
C SER A 206 21.96 -17.55 2.82
N LEU A 207 21.39 -18.28 3.77
CA LEU A 207 22.13 -19.08 4.77
C LEU A 207 22.61 -20.44 4.23
N ALA A 208 22.27 -20.81 2.98
CA ALA A 208 22.43 -22.17 2.47
C ALA A 208 23.87 -22.54 2.06
N GLN A 209 24.75 -21.55 1.85
CA GLN A 209 26.10 -21.74 1.27
C GLN A 209 27.24 -21.63 2.30
N LEU A 210 26.92 -21.62 3.61
CA LEU A 210 27.90 -21.35 4.67
C LEU A 210 28.52 -22.61 5.25
N ASN A 211 29.84 -22.64 5.32
CA ASN A 211 30.59 -23.61 6.12
C ASN A 211 30.62 -23.20 7.60
N ILE A 212 30.96 -24.14 8.48
CA ILE A 212 31.04 -23.86 9.93
C ILE A 212 32.12 -22.81 10.25
N ASP A 213 33.23 -22.81 9.48
CA ASP A 213 34.33 -21.85 9.58
C ASP A 213 33.89 -20.40 9.49
N ALA A 214 33.08 -20.03 8.50
CA ALA A 214 32.64 -18.64 8.31
C ALA A 214 31.83 -18.16 9.54
N SER A 215 30.92 -19.00 10.03
CA SER A 215 30.13 -18.71 11.23
C SER A 215 31.00 -18.59 12.48
N VAL A 216 31.92 -19.54 12.70
CA VAL A 216 32.83 -19.54 13.87
C VAL A 216 33.81 -18.36 13.83
N ARG A 217 34.29 -17.94 12.65
CA ARG A 217 35.17 -16.76 12.50
C ARG A 217 34.43 -15.43 12.73
N ALA A 218 33.12 -15.38 12.44
CA ALA A 218 32.31 -14.19 12.72
C ALA A 218 31.99 -14.00 14.22
N VAL A 219 31.83 -15.08 14.99
CA VAL A 219 31.46 -15.02 16.42
C VAL A 219 32.40 -14.14 17.27
N PRO A 220 33.75 -14.25 17.19
CA PRO A 220 34.65 -13.34 17.89
C PRO A 220 34.45 -11.87 17.54
N LEU A 221 34.25 -11.54 16.25
CA LEU A 221 34.04 -10.17 15.80
C LEU A 221 32.70 -9.61 16.32
N VAL A 222 31.62 -10.37 16.18
CA VAL A 222 30.29 -10.00 16.72
C VAL A 222 30.34 -9.84 18.23
N THR A 223 31.05 -10.73 18.95
CA THR A 223 31.25 -10.63 20.41
C THR A 223 32.03 -9.38 20.81
N VAL A 224 33.14 -9.06 20.14
CA VAL A 224 33.94 -7.85 20.43
C VAL A 224 33.13 -6.57 20.17
N VAL A 225 32.43 -6.50 19.04
CA VAL A 225 31.59 -5.32 18.70
C VAL A 225 30.39 -5.22 19.65
N LEU A 226 29.80 -6.34 20.08
CA LEU A 226 28.77 -6.35 21.12
C LEU A 226 29.33 -5.85 22.46
N CYS A 227 30.52 -6.27 22.90
CA CYS A 227 31.14 -5.77 24.13
C CYS A 227 31.35 -4.25 24.09
N VAL A 228 31.75 -3.69 22.95
CA VAL A 228 31.83 -2.22 22.75
C VAL A 228 30.43 -1.58 22.81
N ALA A 229 29.42 -2.15 22.14
CA ALA A 229 28.04 -1.68 22.18
C ALA A 229 27.43 -1.69 23.60
N LEU A 230 27.73 -2.73 24.40
CA LEU A 230 27.31 -2.82 25.80
C LEU A 230 28.06 -1.83 26.69
N ALA A 231 29.34 -1.55 26.43
CA ALA A 231 30.08 -0.48 27.11
C ALA A 231 29.48 0.91 26.83
N LEU A 232 28.93 1.15 25.63
CA LEU A 232 28.19 2.38 25.30
C LEU A 232 26.80 2.47 25.97
N SER A 233 26.22 1.37 26.44
CA SER A 233 24.80 1.32 26.88
C SER A 233 24.42 2.37 27.92
N ARG A 234 25.28 2.63 28.93
CA ARG A 234 25.04 3.69 29.92
C ARG A 234 25.01 5.09 29.32
N ARG A 235 25.75 5.34 28.24
CA ARG A 235 25.73 6.63 27.51
C ARG A 235 24.46 6.76 26.68
N LEU A 236 24.04 5.68 26.01
CA LEU A 236 22.78 5.61 25.26
C LEU A 236 21.55 5.77 26.18
N ASP A 237 21.59 5.17 27.38
CA ASP A 237 20.55 5.34 28.42
C ASP A 237 20.38 6.81 28.82
N VAL A 238 21.48 7.57 28.93
CA VAL A 238 21.47 9.00 29.26
C VAL A 238 21.10 9.88 28.06
N MET A 239 21.51 9.52 26.84
CA MET A 239 21.11 10.24 25.61
C MET A 239 19.60 10.24 25.37
N ASN A 240 18.84 9.29 25.90
CA ASN A 240 17.37 9.32 25.89
C ASN A 240 16.75 10.50 26.66
N LEU A 241 17.53 11.27 27.44
CA LEU A 241 17.10 12.54 28.05
C LEU A 241 17.24 13.74 27.09
N GLY A 242 17.80 13.53 25.90
CA GLY A 242 18.15 14.56 24.92
C GLY A 242 19.66 14.86 24.91
N ASP A 243 20.21 15.17 23.73
CA ASP A 243 21.65 15.45 23.52
C ASP A 243 22.17 16.54 24.50
N ASP A 244 21.40 17.61 24.74
CA ASP A 244 21.79 18.70 25.64
C ASP A 244 21.93 18.23 27.11
N ALA A 245 20.91 17.55 27.63
CA ALA A 245 20.91 17.02 29.00
C ALA A 245 21.94 15.90 29.21
N ALA A 246 22.23 15.13 28.17
CA ALA A 246 23.30 14.15 28.19
C ALA A 246 24.69 14.80 28.17
N SER A 247 24.85 15.94 27.49
CA SER A 247 26.11 16.70 27.46
C SER A 247 26.48 17.31 28.81
N THR A 248 25.52 17.84 29.56
CA THR A 248 25.75 18.40 30.91
C THR A 248 26.05 17.31 31.94
N LEU A 249 25.56 16.09 31.72
CA LEU A 249 25.94 14.88 32.45
C LEU A 249 27.28 14.26 31.99
N GLY A 250 28.06 14.97 31.15
CA GLY A 250 29.41 14.57 30.74
C GLY A 250 29.47 13.50 29.66
N VAL A 251 28.37 13.19 28.97
CA VAL A 251 28.36 12.20 27.88
C VAL A 251 28.94 12.84 26.60
N PRO A 252 30.03 12.29 26.01
CA PRO A 252 30.59 12.82 24.78
C PRO A 252 29.72 12.37 23.59
N ILE A 253 28.70 13.17 23.27
CA ILE A 253 27.66 12.85 22.28
C ILE A 253 28.26 12.44 20.92
N ARG A 254 29.18 13.24 20.37
CA ARG A 254 29.75 13.02 19.03
C ARG A 254 30.50 11.69 18.94
N THR A 255 31.35 11.36 19.90
CA THR A 255 32.10 10.09 19.87
C THR A 255 31.19 8.91 20.15
N THR A 256 30.24 9.04 21.07
CA THR A 256 29.24 8.00 21.38
C THR A 256 28.39 7.66 20.14
N ARG A 257 27.89 8.67 19.41
CA ARG A 257 27.14 8.50 18.15
C ARG A 257 28.01 7.86 17.05
N VAL A 258 29.26 8.30 16.88
CA VAL A 258 30.19 7.71 15.90
C VAL A 258 30.54 6.26 16.22
N THR A 259 30.91 5.93 17.47
CA THR A 259 31.25 4.54 17.85
C THR A 259 30.04 3.61 17.72
N ALA A 260 28.82 4.07 18.07
CA ALA A 260 27.61 3.28 17.88
C ALA A 260 27.29 3.02 16.40
N VAL A 261 27.45 4.02 15.52
CA VAL A 261 27.30 3.85 14.06
C VAL A 261 28.37 2.89 13.52
N LEU A 262 29.63 3.03 13.93
CA LEU A 262 30.69 2.09 13.53
C LEU A 262 30.41 0.65 13.99
N CYS A 263 29.89 0.46 15.21
CA CYS A 263 29.47 -0.86 15.68
C CYS A 263 28.30 -1.42 14.84
N ALA A 264 27.28 -0.60 14.55
CA ALA A 264 26.15 -1.02 13.73
C ALA A 264 26.55 -1.36 12.28
N VAL A 265 27.46 -0.58 11.68
CA VAL A 265 27.99 -0.85 10.34
C VAL A 265 28.86 -2.12 10.35
N LEU A 266 29.75 -2.32 11.34
CA LEU A 266 30.52 -3.56 11.48
C LEU A 266 29.62 -4.80 11.60
N LEU A 267 28.59 -4.74 12.45
CA LEU A 267 27.62 -5.83 12.62
C LEU A 267 26.84 -6.09 11.32
N THR A 268 26.37 -5.03 10.64
CA THR A 268 25.62 -5.16 9.38
C THR A 268 26.49 -5.73 8.27
N SER A 269 27.70 -5.20 8.06
CA SER A 269 28.61 -5.71 7.03
C SER A 269 29.09 -7.13 7.34
N THR A 270 29.24 -7.51 8.61
CA THR A 270 29.49 -8.92 8.99
C THR A 270 28.30 -9.81 8.63
N ALA A 271 27.07 -9.36 8.89
CA ALA A 271 25.85 -10.07 8.50
C ALA A 271 25.71 -10.21 6.98
N VAL A 272 26.00 -9.16 6.22
CA VAL A 272 26.03 -9.18 4.75
C VAL A 272 27.11 -10.12 4.23
N THR A 273 28.34 -10.07 4.76
CA THR A 273 29.43 -10.99 4.35
C THR A 273 29.16 -12.45 4.70
N LEU A 274 28.33 -12.74 5.70
CA LEU A 274 27.85 -14.11 5.96
C LEU A 274 26.77 -14.52 4.96
N ALA A 275 25.64 -13.84 4.95
CA ALA A 275 24.40 -14.36 4.38
C ALA A 275 23.79 -13.49 3.26
N GLY A 276 24.53 -12.51 2.75
CA GLY A 276 24.02 -11.55 1.77
C GLY A 276 23.10 -10.49 2.42
N PRO A 277 22.49 -9.61 1.62
CA PRO A 277 21.54 -8.62 2.12
C PRO A 277 20.27 -9.30 2.68
N ILE A 278 19.93 -9.02 3.94
CA ILE A 278 18.71 -9.51 4.59
C ILE A 278 17.99 -8.34 5.28
N SER A 279 16.94 -7.85 4.62
CA SER A 279 16.17 -6.66 5.01
C SER A 279 15.26 -6.89 6.21
N PHE A 280 14.74 -5.79 6.79
CA PHE A 280 13.71 -5.74 7.85
C PHE A 280 14.10 -6.31 9.22
N VAL A 281 15.04 -7.24 9.35
CA VAL A 281 15.45 -7.80 10.67
C VAL A 281 15.98 -6.70 11.60
N GLY A 282 16.84 -5.83 11.08
CA GLY A 282 17.37 -4.65 11.79
C GLY A 282 16.36 -3.52 12.00
N LEU A 283 15.12 -3.66 11.52
CA LEU A 283 14.00 -2.75 11.80
C LEU A 283 13.05 -3.38 12.83
N GLY A 284 12.56 -4.61 12.58
CA GLY A 284 11.56 -5.28 13.41
C GLY A 284 12.07 -5.73 14.78
N ALA A 285 13.22 -6.40 14.84
CA ALA A 285 13.74 -6.98 16.08
C ALA A 285 13.90 -5.96 17.24
N PRO A 286 14.50 -4.76 17.05
CA PRO A 286 14.59 -3.76 18.10
C PRO A 286 13.24 -3.14 18.49
N VAL A 287 12.27 -3.01 17.57
CA VAL A 287 10.93 -2.50 17.94
C VAL A 287 10.16 -3.55 18.74
N LEU A 288 10.24 -4.84 18.38
CA LEU A 288 9.74 -5.95 19.20
C LEU A 288 10.37 -5.94 20.61
N ALA A 289 11.68 -5.69 20.72
CA ALA A 289 12.34 -5.55 22.02
C ALA A 289 11.75 -4.36 22.83
N ARG A 290 11.50 -3.22 22.18
CA ARG A 290 10.87 -2.03 22.80
C ARG A 290 9.41 -2.29 23.23
N LEU A 291 8.64 -3.12 22.51
CA LEU A 291 7.30 -3.56 22.93
C LEU A 291 7.33 -4.39 24.22
N ILE A 292 8.23 -5.38 24.30
CA ILE A 292 8.42 -6.18 25.50
C ILE A 292 8.86 -5.28 26.65
N ALA A 293 9.73 -4.30 26.38
CA ALA A 293 10.14 -3.26 27.32
C ALA A 293 9.02 -2.24 27.69
N GLY A 294 7.88 -2.30 26.99
CA GLY A 294 6.63 -1.66 27.37
C GLY A 294 6.03 -2.28 28.63
N ARG A 295 6.03 -3.63 28.72
CA ARG A 295 5.54 -4.40 29.88
C ARG A 295 6.64 -4.63 30.93
N VAL A 296 7.84 -5.01 30.50
CA VAL A 296 8.98 -5.31 31.39
C VAL A 296 9.93 -4.11 31.42
N ARG A 297 9.66 -3.16 32.33
CA ARG A 297 10.31 -1.83 32.37
C ARG A 297 11.85 -1.88 32.46
N ALA A 298 12.40 -2.97 33.00
CA ALA A 298 13.83 -3.26 33.06
C ALA A 298 14.50 -3.31 31.67
N LEU A 299 13.82 -3.87 30.68
CA LEU A 299 14.32 -4.09 29.32
C LEU A 299 14.51 -2.77 28.54
N ARG A 300 14.10 -1.61 29.09
CA ARG A 300 14.38 -0.29 28.50
C ARG A 300 15.81 0.20 28.73
N ARG A 301 16.62 -0.47 29.57
CA ARG A 301 18.06 -0.19 29.69
C ARG A 301 18.79 -0.80 28.50
N HIS A 302 19.65 -0.06 27.81
CA HIS A 302 20.31 -0.55 26.60
C HIS A 302 21.15 -1.81 26.82
N LEU A 303 21.69 -1.98 28.04
CA LEU A 303 22.41 -3.18 28.48
C LEU A 303 21.60 -4.48 28.31
N LEU A 304 20.27 -4.39 28.37
CA LEU A 304 19.34 -5.51 28.17
C LEU A 304 18.60 -5.42 26.83
N LEU A 305 18.33 -4.20 26.35
CA LEU A 305 17.65 -3.96 25.07
C LEU A 305 18.46 -4.46 23.87
N VAL A 306 19.78 -4.22 23.84
CA VAL A 306 20.63 -4.60 22.70
C VAL A 306 20.73 -6.13 22.58
N PRO A 307 21.03 -6.92 23.65
CA PRO A 307 20.98 -8.37 23.57
C PRO A 307 19.58 -8.93 23.27
N ALA A 308 18.51 -8.32 23.80
CA ALA A 308 17.14 -8.75 23.49
C ALA A 308 16.77 -8.52 22.03
N ALA A 309 17.15 -7.38 21.44
CA ALA A 309 16.97 -7.11 20.02
C ALA A 309 17.81 -8.06 19.15
N GLY A 310 19.03 -8.41 19.57
CA GLY A 310 19.81 -9.45 18.92
C GLY A 310 19.12 -10.81 18.95
N LEU A 311 18.70 -11.29 20.12
CA LEU A 311 17.99 -12.57 20.26
C LEU A 311 16.68 -12.62 19.46
N LEU A 312 15.93 -11.52 19.42
CA LEU A 312 14.72 -11.41 18.59
C LEU A 312 15.03 -11.39 17.08
N GLY A 313 16.16 -10.81 16.67
CA GLY A 313 16.62 -10.85 15.28
C GLY A 313 17.04 -12.25 14.85
N ALA A 314 17.76 -12.98 15.70
CA ALA A 314 18.05 -14.40 15.52
C ALA A 314 16.76 -15.23 15.41
N LEU A 315 15.81 -15.02 16.34
CA LEU A 315 14.53 -15.71 16.35
C LEU A 315 13.69 -15.44 15.09
N LEU A 316 13.66 -14.19 14.59
CA LEU A 316 12.96 -13.86 13.34
C LEU A 316 13.54 -14.60 12.13
N ILE A 317 14.88 -14.66 11.99
CA ILE A 317 15.52 -15.39 10.88
C ILE A 317 15.28 -16.90 11.00
N LEU A 318 15.45 -17.49 12.19
CA LEU A 318 15.23 -18.92 12.38
C LEU A 318 13.76 -19.32 12.17
N LEU A 319 12.80 -18.51 12.62
CA LEU A 319 11.38 -18.75 12.36
C LEU A 319 11.04 -18.62 10.88
N ALA A 320 11.60 -17.64 10.16
CA ALA A 320 11.40 -17.50 8.72
C ALA A 320 11.94 -18.73 7.95
N ASP A 321 13.17 -19.16 8.24
CA ASP A 321 13.81 -20.30 7.58
C ASP A 321 13.13 -21.64 7.94
N ALA A 322 12.84 -21.88 9.23
CA ALA A 322 12.20 -23.11 9.68
C ALA A 322 10.71 -23.20 9.28
N SER A 323 9.99 -22.09 9.16
CA SER A 323 8.60 -22.10 8.70
C SER A 323 8.52 -22.36 7.20
N LEU A 324 9.37 -21.71 6.39
CA LEU A 324 9.40 -21.96 4.94
C LEU A 324 9.75 -23.43 4.64
N ARG A 325 10.76 -23.98 5.32
CA ARG A 325 11.20 -25.37 5.18
C ARG A 325 10.17 -26.40 5.69
N ALA A 326 9.32 -26.01 6.64
CA ALA A 326 8.16 -26.81 7.06
C ALA A 326 6.98 -26.76 6.08
N ILE A 327 6.78 -25.64 5.37
CA ILE A 327 5.64 -25.44 4.44
C ILE A 327 5.92 -26.01 3.05
N GLN A 328 7.08 -25.71 2.45
CA GLN A 328 7.44 -26.11 1.07
C GLN A 328 8.07 -27.52 0.99
N GLY A 329 8.23 -28.19 2.13
CA GLY A 329 9.06 -29.39 2.23
C GLY A 329 10.56 -29.10 2.08
N ALA A 330 11.38 -30.11 2.31
CA ALA A 330 12.84 -29.94 2.39
C ALA A 330 13.49 -29.56 1.05
N ASP A 331 13.01 -30.13 -0.06
CA ASP A 331 13.54 -29.88 -1.40
C ASP A 331 13.01 -28.55 -1.98
N GLY A 332 11.70 -28.28 -1.84
CA GLY A 332 11.07 -27.04 -2.29
C GLY A 332 11.58 -25.78 -1.57
N ALA A 333 12.07 -25.92 -0.34
CA ALA A 333 12.72 -24.84 0.41
C ALA A 333 14.25 -24.78 0.23
N ALA A 334 14.85 -25.67 -0.56
CA ALA A 334 16.28 -25.58 -0.90
C ALA A 334 16.56 -24.57 -2.02
N SER A 335 15.59 -24.36 -2.92
CA SER A 335 15.68 -23.40 -4.04
C SER A 335 15.35 -21.96 -3.66
N ILE A 336 14.70 -21.73 -2.51
CA ILE A 336 14.25 -20.40 -2.08
C ILE A 336 15.30 -19.76 -1.14
N PRO A 337 15.85 -18.58 -1.47
CA PRO A 337 16.81 -17.87 -0.62
C PRO A 337 16.20 -17.41 0.70
N THR A 338 16.93 -17.52 1.80
CA THR A 338 16.43 -17.27 3.16
C THR A 338 16.12 -15.81 3.46
N GLY A 339 16.64 -14.86 2.68
CA GLY A 339 16.28 -13.45 2.76
C GLY A 339 14.83 -13.20 2.35
N VAL A 340 14.28 -13.98 1.42
CA VAL A 340 12.89 -13.84 0.94
C VAL A 340 11.84 -14.09 2.03
N PRO A 341 11.78 -15.25 2.72
CA PRO A 341 10.82 -15.46 3.82
C PRO A 341 11.10 -14.53 5.00
N THR A 342 12.36 -14.12 5.21
CA THR A 342 12.74 -13.18 6.28
C THR A 342 12.21 -11.78 5.99
N ALA A 343 12.29 -11.31 4.76
CA ALA A 343 11.74 -10.03 4.34
C ALA A 343 10.19 -10.03 4.33
N LEU A 344 9.56 -11.15 3.95
CA LEU A 344 8.10 -11.32 4.04
C LEU A 344 7.63 -11.34 5.51
N LEU A 345 8.26 -12.13 6.38
CA LEU A 345 7.91 -12.17 7.81
C LEU A 345 8.20 -10.82 8.47
N GLY A 346 9.34 -10.20 8.16
CA GLY A 346 9.75 -8.89 8.69
C GLY A 346 8.83 -7.75 8.26
N SER A 347 8.40 -7.72 7.00
CA SER A 347 7.46 -6.71 6.50
C SER A 347 6.06 -6.91 7.09
N VAL A 348 5.55 -8.15 7.14
CA VAL A 348 4.26 -8.45 7.82
C VAL A 348 4.31 -8.08 9.30
N VAL A 349 5.40 -8.41 10.02
CA VAL A 349 5.57 -8.00 11.42
C VAL A 349 5.57 -6.48 11.56
N ILE A 350 6.25 -5.73 10.68
CA ILE A 350 6.27 -4.27 10.70
C ILE A 350 4.90 -3.66 10.36
N VAL A 351 4.18 -4.20 9.36
CA VAL A 351 2.83 -3.73 8.99
C VAL A 351 1.83 -3.99 10.11
N VAL A 352 1.77 -5.23 10.63
CA VAL A 352 0.90 -5.60 11.76
C VAL A 352 1.24 -4.78 13.01
N LEU A 353 2.50 -4.38 13.18
CA LEU A 353 2.95 -3.54 14.29
C LEU A 353 2.58 -2.07 14.11
N ALA A 354 2.73 -1.51 12.91
CA ALA A 354 2.26 -0.16 12.58
C ALA A 354 0.74 -0.04 12.77
N LEU A 355 -0.03 -1.05 12.33
CA LEU A 355 -1.48 -1.13 12.53
C LEU A 355 -1.93 -1.33 14.00
N ARG A 356 -1.01 -1.62 14.92
CA ARG A 356 -1.33 -1.91 16.34
C ARG A 356 -0.69 -0.95 17.34
N LEU A 357 0.30 -0.16 16.93
CA LEU A 357 0.85 0.93 17.73
C LEU A 357 -0.05 2.15 17.61
N ARG A 358 -0.65 2.57 18.74
CA ARG A 358 -1.29 3.88 18.85
C ARG A 358 -0.21 4.96 18.92
N ASP A 359 -0.43 6.10 18.28
CA ASP A 359 0.48 7.25 18.36
C ASP A 359 0.53 7.85 19.77
N THR A 360 1.51 7.42 20.56
CA THR A 360 1.77 7.94 21.92
C THR A 360 2.76 9.12 21.92
N GLY A 361 2.86 9.87 20.82
CA GLY A 361 3.94 10.83 20.60
C GLY A 361 3.47 12.15 20.00
N GLY A 362 3.11 13.12 20.84
CA GLY A 362 2.89 14.50 20.41
C GLY A 362 4.20 15.15 19.93
N LEU A 363 4.50 15.03 18.64
CA LEU A 363 5.69 15.60 18.04
C LEU A 363 5.66 17.13 18.08
N ARG A 364 6.51 17.73 18.93
CA ARG A 364 6.89 19.14 18.79
C ARG A 364 7.44 19.34 17.39
N GLN A 365 6.75 20.14 16.57
CA GLN A 365 7.21 20.47 15.22
C GLN A 365 8.65 21.02 15.29
N PRO A 366 9.64 20.37 14.67
CA PRO A 366 10.96 20.97 14.53
C PRO A 366 10.80 22.26 13.70
N PRO A 367 11.47 23.37 14.06
CA PRO A 367 11.26 24.65 13.39
C PRO A 367 11.52 24.49 11.90
N HIS A 368 10.52 24.84 11.07
CA HIS A 368 10.51 24.55 9.65
C HIS A 368 11.85 24.93 9.00
N ALA A 369 12.63 23.91 8.63
CA ALA A 369 13.90 24.07 7.93
C ALA A 369 13.63 24.49 6.47
N ARG A 370 13.16 25.74 6.32
CA ARG A 370 12.82 26.40 5.05
C ARG A 370 13.95 26.13 4.05
N VAL A 371 13.68 25.30 3.05
CA VAL A 371 14.57 25.12 1.89
C VAL A 371 14.37 26.33 0.98
N ALA A 372 14.68 27.51 1.51
CA ALA A 372 14.67 28.74 0.77
C ALA A 372 15.79 28.67 -0.28
N VAL A 373 15.42 28.87 -1.53
CA VAL A 373 16.37 29.06 -2.64
C VAL A 373 17.24 30.28 -2.31
N ARG A 374 18.43 30.03 -1.75
CA ARG A 374 19.26 31.06 -1.11
C ARG A 374 19.79 32.12 -2.08
N SER A 375 19.74 31.85 -3.38
CA SER A 375 19.64 32.89 -4.43
C SER A 375 19.02 32.31 -5.71
N ARG A 376 18.35 33.18 -6.51
CA ARG A 376 17.85 32.82 -7.85
C ARG A 376 18.96 32.30 -8.77
N ARG A 377 20.19 32.81 -8.62
CA ARG A 377 21.39 32.31 -9.32
C ARG A 377 21.71 30.86 -8.93
N GLY A 378 21.63 30.51 -7.65
CA GLY A 378 21.87 29.15 -7.17
C GLY A 378 20.87 28.13 -7.72
N PHE A 379 19.58 28.47 -7.75
CA PHE A 379 18.57 27.61 -8.39
C PHE A 379 18.78 27.47 -9.89
N LEU A 380 19.07 28.56 -10.61
CA LEU A 380 19.38 28.49 -12.04
C LEU A 380 20.63 27.64 -12.31
N LEU A 381 21.69 27.75 -11.50
CA LEU A 381 22.89 26.91 -11.64
C LEU A 381 22.62 25.43 -11.34
N VAL A 382 21.77 25.12 -10.35
CA VAL A 382 21.37 23.73 -10.07
C VAL A 382 20.50 23.16 -11.19
N VAL A 383 19.49 23.90 -11.67
CA VAL A 383 18.61 23.44 -12.75
C VAL A 383 19.37 23.30 -14.07
N LEU A 384 20.16 24.30 -14.47
CA LEU A 384 21.01 24.21 -15.67
C LEU A 384 22.05 23.10 -15.53
N GLY A 385 22.62 22.90 -14.33
CA GLY A 385 23.53 21.80 -14.02
C GLY A 385 22.86 20.44 -14.19
N SER A 386 21.68 20.23 -13.61
CA SER A 386 20.91 18.98 -13.76
C SER A 386 20.48 18.72 -15.20
N VAL A 387 20.05 19.75 -15.94
CA VAL A 387 19.68 19.64 -17.37
C VAL A 387 20.91 19.31 -18.22
N ALA A 388 22.05 19.98 -18.00
CA ALA A 388 23.29 19.69 -18.72
C ALA A 388 23.86 18.30 -18.38
N LEU A 389 23.73 17.84 -17.13
CA LEU A 389 24.17 16.52 -16.68
C LEU A 389 23.26 15.42 -17.24
N LEU A 390 21.94 15.64 -17.30
CA LEU A 390 21.01 14.74 -17.99
C LEU A 390 21.29 14.68 -19.50
N ALA A 391 21.47 15.82 -20.17
CA ALA A 391 21.80 15.87 -21.59
C ALA A 391 23.14 15.20 -21.90
N GLY A 392 24.15 15.40 -21.04
CA GLY A 392 25.45 14.73 -21.12
C GLY A 392 25.34 13.22 -20.91
N ALA A 393 24.52 12.77 -19.97
CA ALA A 393 24.27 11.34 -19.73
C ALA A 393 23.53 10.68 -20.90
N VAL A 394 22.52 11.35 -21.47
CA VAL A 394 21.81 10.89 -22.69
C VAL A 394 22.78 10.79 -23.87
N LEU A 395 23.58 11.82 -24.10
CA LEU A 395 24.56 11.83 -25.19
C LEU A 395 25.62 10.73 -24.99
N ALA A 396 26.14 10.56 -23.79
CA ALA A 396 27.08 9.48 -23.47
C ALA A 396 26.47 8.09 -23.67
N ALA A 397 25.21 7.88 -23.26
CA ALA A 397 24.52 6.59 -23.39
C ALA A 397 24.17 6.22 -24.85
N VAL A 398 24.01 7.21 -25.75
CA VAL A 398 23.85 6.96 -27.18
C VAL A 398 25.21 6.70 -27.86
N LEU A 399 26.25 7.47 -27.52
CA LEU A 399 27.57 7.37 -28.18
C LEU A 399 28.40 6.16 -27.71
N ALA A 400 28.32 5.77 -26.43
CA ALA A 400 29.07 4.66 -25.87
C ALA A 400 28.42 3.29 -26.14
N GLY A 401 29.26 2.26 -26.32
CA GLY A 401 28.84 0.88 -26.56
C GLY A 401 29.95 0.07 -27.21
N SER A 402 29.59 -1.03 -27.89
CA SER A 402 30.50 -1.86 -28.70
C SER A 402 31.24 -1.07 -29.79
N LEU A 403 30.62 0.00 -30.29
CA LEU A 403 31.21 0.99 -31.19
C LEU A 403 31.10 2.36 -30.52
N TRP A 404 32.23 3.07 -30.41
CA TRP A 404 32.26 4.48 -29.99
C TRP A 404 31.86 5.36 -31.16
N LEU A 405 30.63 5.88 -31.11
CA LEU A 405 30.10 6.76 -32.14
C LEU A 405 30.53 8.21 -31.90
N ARG A 406 30.45 9.02 -32.95
CA ARG A 406 30.65 10.48 -32.93
C ARG A 406 29.31 11.19 -33.00
N THR A 407 29.28 12.46 -32.59
CA THR A 407 28.08 13.31 -32.67
C THR A 407 27.55 13.49 -34.09
N GLY A 408 28.42 13.43 -35.10
CA GLY A 408 28.03 13.43 -36.52
C GLY A 408 27.31 12.17 -36.98
N ASP A 409 27.56 11.02 -36.34
CA ASP A 409 26.98 9.74 -36.72
C ASP A 409 25.47 9.71 -36.37
N ILE A 410 25.11 10.33 -35.24
CA ILE A 410 23.71 10.58 -34.86
C ILE A 410 23.00 11.45 -35.92
N ALA A 411 23.68 12.46 -36.46
CA ALA A 411 23.10 13.35 -37.48
C ALA A 411 22.89 12.63 -38.82
N LEU A 412 23.81 11.75 -39.23
CA LEU A 412 23.66 10.92 -40.42
C LEU A 412 22.51 9.91 -40.26
N TRP A 413 22.37 9.30 -39.08
CA TRP A 413 21.27 8.38 -38.77
C TRP A 413 19.91 9.08 -38.77
N ALA A 414 19.80 10.25 -38.12
CA ALA A 414 18.59 11.07 -38.12
C ALA A 414 18.18 11.58 -39.53
N GLN A 415 19.09 11.54 -40.50
CA GLN A 415 18.83 11.86 -41.92
C GLN A 415 18.54 10.61 -42.77
N GLY A 416 18.66 9.40 -42.24
CA GLY A 416 18.54 8.14 -42.99
C GLY A 416 19.74 7.83 -43.90
N ILE A 417 20.91 8.40 -43.62
CA ILE A 417 22.15 8.30 -44.43
C ILE A 417 23.32 7.66 -43.64
N ALA A 418 23.05 7.10 -42.45
CA ALA A 418 24.05 6.36 -41.70
C ALA A 418 24.39 5.02 -42.40
N PRO A 419 25.68 4.63 -42.48
CA PRO A 419 26.06 3.28 -42.87
C PRO A 419 25.40 2.23 -41.96
N ASP A 420 25.03 1.06 -42.50
CA ASP A 420 24.19 0.05 -41.82
C ASP A 420 24.65 -0.30 -40.40
N LEU A 421 25.97 -0.45 -40.20
CA LEU A 421 26.58 -0.76 -38.90
C LEU A 421 26.37 0.34 -37.85
N ILE A 422 26.35 1.60 -38.28
CA ILE A 422 26.06 2.78 -37.43
C ILE A 422 24.56 2.92 -37.23
N GLY A 423 23.76 2.68 -38.28
CA GLY A 423 22.29 2.71 -38.22
C GLY A 423 21.76 1.72 -37.18
N GLN A 424 22.07 0.43 -37.36
CA GLN A 424 21.71 -0.63 -36.42
C GLN A 424 22.19 -0.33 -34.98
N ALA A 425 23.41 0.20 -34.82
CA ALA A 425 23.93 0.55 -33.50
C ALA A 425 23.18 1.71 -32.82
N LEU A 426 22.51 2.59 -33.57
CA LEU A 426 21.67 3.68 -33.04
C LEU A 426 20.22 3.26 -32.87
N ASP A 427 19.66 2.49 -33.81
CA ASP A 427 18.33 1.88 -33.70
C ASP A 427 18.20 1.02 -32.43
N ASP A 428 19.29 0.34 -32.03
CA ASP A 428 19.32 -0.51 -30.85
C ASP A 428 19.56 0.27 -29.53
N ARG A 429 20.18 1.45 -29.60
CA ARG A 429 20.51 2.29 -28.41
C ARG A 429 19.46 3.35 -28.11
N VAL A 430 19.01 4.09 -29.11
CA VAL A 430 18.18 5.29 -28.93
C VAL A 430 16.84 4.97 -28.24
N PRO A 431 16.09 3.90 -28.59
CA PRO A 431 14.87 3.52 -27.88
C PRO A 431 15.12 3.18 -26.40
N ARG A 432 16.25 2.53 -26.07
CA ARG A 432 16.61 2.18 -24.69
C ARG A 432 16.91 3.43 -23.86
N VAL A 433 17.62 4.40 -24.44
CA VAL A 433 17.91 5.70 -23.78
C VAL A 433 16.64 6.54 -23.62
N ILE A 434 15.76 6.57 -24.64
CA ILE A 434 14.46 7.25 -24.56
C ILE A 434 13.59 6.62 -23.46
N ALA A 435 13.49 5.29 -23.40
CA ALA A 435 12.74 4.59 -22.35
C ALA A 435 13.26 4.91 -20.94
N ALA A 436 14.58 4.97 -20.75
CA ALA A 436 15.19 5.35 -19.48
C ALA A 436 14.87 6.81 -19.08
N VAL A 437 14.91 7.76 -20.02
CA VAL A 437 14.54 9.16 -19.78
C VAL A 437 13.05 9.30 -19.47
N LEU A 438 12.17 8.62 -20.21
CA LEU A 438 10.72 8.65 -19.98
C LEU A 438 10.34 8.03 -18.63
N ALA A 439 10.96 6.91 -18.24
CA ALA A 439 10.76 6.31 -16.92
C ALA A 439 11.26 7.22 -15.78
N GLY A 440 12.34 7.98 -16.00
CA GLY A 440 12.80 9.03 -15.09
C GLY A 440 11.81 10.20 -14.99
N ALA A 441 11.32 10.69 -16.13
CA ALA A 441 10.35 11.79 -16.19
C ALA A 441 9.01 11.42 -15.55
N ALA A 442 8.48 10.21 -15.80
CA ALA A 442 7.24 9.70 -15.22
C ALA A 442 7.26 9.69 -13.68
N ARG A 443 8.41 9.36 -13.07
CA ARG A 443 8.61 9.45 -11.60
C ARG A 443 8.66 10.88 -11.05
N SER A 444 8.80 11.90 -11.91
CA SER A 444 8.92 13.31 -11.51
C SER A 444 7.68 14.16 -11.79
N ALA A 445 6.80 13.74 -12.70
CA ALA A 445 5.69 14.54 -13.22
C ALA A 445 4.46 14.65 -12.27
N ALA A 446 4.51 14.05 -11.08
CA ALA A 446 3.37 13.95 -10.16
C ALA A 446 3.11 15.23 -9.31
N MET A 447 3.12 16.42 -9.92
CA MET A 447 2.98 17.71 -9.20
C MET A 447 2.42 18.86 -10.09
N PRO A 448 1.15 19.30 -9.94
CA PRO A 448 0.53 20.34 -10.79
C PRO A 448 0.40 21.76 -10.14
N PRO A 449 0.30 22.86 -10.93
CA PRO A 449 0.22 24.25 -10.44
C PRO A 449 -1.14 24.98 -10.67
N HIS A 450 -1.23 26.27 -10.30
CA HIS A 450 -2.46 27.11 -10.23
C HIS A 450 -2.61 28.20 -11.31
N GLN A 451 -3.85 28.67 -11.56
CA GLN A 451 -4.17 30.09 -11.79
C GLN A 451 -5.65 30.45 -11.49
N GLU A 452 -5.96 31.74 -11.34
CA GLU A 452 -7.21 32.33 -10.81
C GLU A 452 -8.14 32.92 -11.91
N THR A 453 -9.36 33.46 -11.71
CA THR A 453 -10.17 33.91 -10.52
C THR A 453 -11.69 33.63 -10.83
N PRO A 454 -12.79 34.24 -10.27
CA PRO A 454 -13.01 35.37 -9.34
C PRO A 454 -13.51 34.93 -7.93
N THR A 455 -14.33 35.76 -7.24
CA THR A 455 -14.49 35.75 -5.77
C THR A 455 -15.90 35.44 -5.24
N PRO A 456 -16.08 34.32 -4.49
CA PRO A 456 -16.81 34.34 -3.22
C PRO A 456 -15.95 35.01 -2.12
N ALA A 457 -16.36 34.99 -0.85
CA ALA A 457 -15.42 35.21 0.26
C ALA A 457 -14.22 34.27 0.07
N LYS A 458 -12.99 34.77 0.27
CA LYS A 458 -11.75 34.08 -0.16
C LYS A 458 -11.70 32.64 0.33
N SER A 459 -11.99 31.72 -0.59
CA SER A 459 -12.03 30.28 -0.32
C SER A 459 -10.67 29.67 -0.66
N ILE A 460 -9.77 29.58 0.32
CA ILE A 460 -8.43 29.04 0.09
C ILE A 460 -8.52 27.51 0.05
N VAL A 461 -8.08 26.94 -1.08
CA VAL A 461 -7.84 25.50 -1.21
C VAL A 461 -6.41 25.21 -0.75
N VAL A 462 -6.27 24.44 0.33
CA VAL A 462 -4.97 24.10 0.92
C VAL A 462 -4.74 22.59 0.80
N PRO A 463 -3.57 22.13 0.31
CA PRO A 463 -3.22 20.71 0.31
C PRO A 463 -3.33 20.13 1.72
N PHE A 464 -4.02 18.99 1.88
CA PHE A 464 -4.09 18.30 3.15
C PHE A 464 -3.02 17.21 3.21
N ASP A 465 -2.08 17.38 4.14
CA ASP A 465 -1.11 16.36 4.54
C ASP A 465 -1.45 15.95 5.98
N ALA A 466 -1.58 14.65 6.22
CA ALA A 466 -1.90 14.12 7.56
C ALA A 466 -0.80 14.43 8.60
N GLY A 467 0.42 14.76 8.15
CA GLY A 467 1.50 15.26 8.99
C GLY A 467 1.41 16.75 9.36
N THR A 468 0.60 17.56 8.66
CA THR A 468 0.58 19.03 8.84
C THR A 468 -0.84 19.63 8.89
N SER A 469 -1.23 20.09 10.08
CA SER A 469 -2.38 20.98 10.23
C SER A 469 -1.99 22.44 9.98
N PRO A 470 -2.72 23.20 9.12
CA PRO A 470 -2.50 24.62 8.90
C PRO A 470 -2.59 25.44 10.20
N THR A 471 -1.80 26.52 10.29
CA THR A 471 -1.74 27.36 11.50
C THR A 471 -3.08 28.04 11.78
N SER A 472 -3.71 28.60 10.75
CA SER A 472 -5.02 29.28 10.78
C SER A 472 -6.19 28.35 11.11
N LEU A 473 -5.98 27.02 11.12
CA LEU A 473 -6.95 26.02 11.58
C LEU A 473 -6.86 25.74 13.09
N LYS A 474 -5.81 26.20 13.79
CA LYS A 474 -5.65 26.03 15.24
C LYS A 474 -6.75 26.70 16.09
N PRO A 475 -7.21 27.94 15.84
CA PRO A 475 -8.29 28.56 16.62
C PRO A 475 -9.63 27.81 16.48
N LEU A 476 -9.90 27.22 15.30
CA LEU A 476 -11.15 26.50 15.00
C LEU A 476 -11.25 25.07 15.63
N ARG A 477 -10.27 24.64 16.42
CA ARG A 477 -10.18 23.24 16.89
C ARG A 477 -11.18 22.87 17.99
N GLN A 478 -12.33 22.34 17.58
CA GLN A 478 -13.05 21.34 18.38
C GLN A 478 -12.18 20.08 18.51
N HIS A 479 -12.18 19.39 19.66
CA HIS A 479 -11.17 18.34 19.93
C HIS A 479 -11.24 17.12 19.00
N GLU A 480 -12.44 16.64 18.65
CA GLU A 480 -12.62 15.35 17.95
C GLU A 480 -12.36 15.43 16.43
N VAL A 481 -12.57 16.59 15.81
CA VAL A 481 -12.51 16.73 14.35
C VAL A 481 -11.08 16.62 13.79
N PRO A 482 -10.06 17.31 14.34
CA PRO A 482 -8.68 17.19 13.86
C PRO A 482 -8.11 15.79 14.00
N GLU A 483 -8.54 15.00 15.00
CA GLU A 483 -8.10 13.60 15.12
C GLU A 483 -8.66 12.77 13.96
N ARG A 484 -9.97 12.86 13.67
CA ARG A 484 -10.62 12.14 12.56
C ARG A 484 -10.04 12.47 11.18
N TRP A 485 -9.54 13.70 11.01
CA TRP A 485 -8.86 14.13 9.79
C TRP A 485 -7.53 13.39 9.58
N HIS A 486 -6.80 13.06 10.66
CA HIS A 486 -5.46 12.46 10.60
C HIS A 486 -5.44 10.95 10.87
N THR A 487 -6.52 10.33 11.35
CA THR A 487 -6.57 8.88 11.71
C THR A 487 -6.40 7.89 10.56
N VAL A 488 -6.58 8.31 9.31
CA VAL A 488 -6.51 7.43 8.12
C VAL A 488 -5.84 8.18 6.98
N ASP A 489 -4.88 7.54 6.31
CA ASP A 489 -4.31 8.10 5.09
C ASP A 489 -5.37 8.13 3.98
N ARG A 490 -5.59 9.32 3.45
CA ARG A 490 -6.55 9.61 2.39
C ARG A 490 -5.85 10.04 1.10
N SER A 491 -4.52 9.90 1.01
CA SER A 491 -3.68 10.32 -0.12
C SER A 491 -4.23 9.89 -1.50
N ALA A 492 -4.65 8.63 -1.62
CA ALA A 492 -5.28 8.08 -2.83
C ALA A 492 -6.58 8.81 -3.25
N HIS A 493 -7.27 9.45 -2.30
CA HIS A 493 -8.52 10.19 -2.49
C HIS A 493 -8.31 11.71 -2.61
N ALA A 494 -7.09 12.13 -2.98
CA ALA A 494 -6.66 13.50 -3.25
C ALA A 494 -7.14 14.52 -2.18
N PRO A 495 -6.72 14.37 -0.92
CA PRO A 495 -7.31 15.07 0.21
C PRO A 495 -6.86 16.54 0.22
N HIS A 496 -7.79 17.44 0.50
CA HIS A 496 -7.52 18.88 0.59
C HIS A 496 -8.47 19.57 1.56
N ILE A 497 -8.05 20.68 2.14
CA ILE A 497 -8.90 21.57 2.92
C ILE A 497 -9.46 22.64 1.98
N VAL A 498 -10.76 22.90 2.08
CA VAL A 498 -11.37 24.14 1.61
C VAL A 498 -11.65 25.00 2.83
N ALA A 499 -10.95 26.13 2.95
CA ALA A 499 -11.05 27.08 4.05
C ALA A 499 -11.67 28.41 3.60
N VAL A 500 -12.18 29.19 4.55
CA VAL A 500 -12.70 30.55 4.36
C VAL A 500 -11.93 31.49 5.27
N ASP A 501 -11.30 32.52 4.70
CA ASP A 501 -10.58 33.55 5.47
C ASP A 501 -11.53 34.32 6.40
N GLY A 502 -11.05 34.66 7.61
CA GLY A 502 -11.70 35.62 8.50
C GLY A 502 -11.45 37.08 8.08
N GLU A 503 -12.10 38.03 8.75
CA GLU A 503 -12.08 39.45 8.37
C GLU A 503 -10.66 40.07 8.37
N ASP A 504 -9.77 39.60 9.26
CA ASP A 504 -8.37 40.04 9.36
C ASP A 504 -7.40 39.28 8.42
N GLY A 505 -7.83 38.20 7.76
CA GLY A 505 -7.05 37.47 6.75
C GLY A 505 -5.86 36.61 7.22
N GLU A 506 -5.47 36.63 8.50
CA GLU A 506 -4.45 35.69 9.03
C GLU A 506 -5.04 34.38 9.62
N GLU A 507 -6.29 34.43 10.13
CA GLU A 507 -7.02 33.28 10.66
C GLU A 507 -8.21 32.89 9.76
N TRP A 508 -8.68 31.65 9.88
CA TRP A 508 -9.82 31.14 9.13
C TRP A 508 -11.10 31.23 9.97
N ALA A 509 -12.21 31.62 9.34
CA ALA A 509 -13.54 31.59 9.95
C ALA A 509 -14.17 30.18 9.90
N ALA A 510 -13.84 29.41 8.86
CA ALA A 510 -14.30 28.04 8.69
C ALA A 510 -13.36 27.21 7.80
N ALA A 511 -13.39 25.88 7.95
CA ALA A 511 -12.68 24.96 7.06
C ALA A 511 -13.31 23.56 7.03
N ALA A 512 -13.24 22.90 5.87
CA ALA A 512 -13.70 21.53 5.67
C ALA A 512 -12.62 20.68 5.01
N LEU A 513 -12.39 19.46 5.51
CA LEU A 513 -11.58 18.45 4.83
C LEU A 513 -12.45 17.75 3.78
N VAL A 514 -11.96 17.70 2.55
CA VAL A 514 -12.63 17.05 1.44
C VAL A 514 -11.75 16.00 0.73
N THR A 515 -12.42 14.96 0.21
CA THR A 515 -11.84 13.82 -0.50
C THR A 515 -12.73 13.38 -1.65
N ALA A 516 -12.19 12.72 -2.66
CA ALA A 516 -12.98 12.05 -3.71
C ALA A 516 -12.21 10.85 -4.29
N ARG A 517 -12.92 9.78 -4.64
CA ARG A 517 -12.34 8.68 -5.43
C ARG A 517 -11.79 9.21 -6.76
N PRO A 518 -10.56 8.86 -7.17
CA PRO A 518 -10.04 9.15 -8.50
C PRO A 518 -11.03 8.82 -9.63
N ARG A 519 -11.00 9.63 -10.70
CA ARG A 519 -11.85 9.48 -11.90
C ARG A 519 -13.38 9.56 -11.69
N THR A 520 -13.86 10.04 -10.55
CA THR A 520 -15.30 10.21 -10.28
C THR A 520 -15.76 11.68 -10.29
N ALA A 521 -17.07 11.93 -10.24
CA ALA A 521 -17.70 13.24 -10.40
C ALA A 521 -18.34 13.80 -9.11
N TYR A 522 -17.81 13.46 -7.93
CA TYR A 522 -18.30 13.95 -6.63
C TYR A 522 -17.16 14.52 -5.76
N LEU A 523 -17.55 15.14 -4.64
CA LEU A 523 -16.64 15.54 -3.58
C LEU A 523 -17.29 15.25 -2.22
N LYS A 524 -16.60 14.51 -1.33
CA LYS A 524 -17.06 14.22 0.03
C LYS A 524 -16.44 15.17 1.03
N ILE A 525 -17.26 15.80 1.86
CA ILE A 525 -16.86 16.46 3.11
C ILE A 525 -16.69 15.39 4.18
N VAL A 526 -15.47 15.22 4.69
CA VAL A 526 -15.15 14.29 5.77
C VAL A 526 -15.60 14.85 7.12
N ASP A 527 -15.31 16.12 7.39
CA ASP A 527 -15.79 16.84 8.57
C ASP A 527 -15.58 18.36 8.39
N VAL A 528 -16.13 19.17 9.29
CA VAL A 528 -16.08 20.65 9.21
C VAL A 528 -15.70 21.27 10.56
N VAL A 529 -14.98 22.39 10.52
CA VAL A 529 -14.63 23.23 11.69
C VAL A 529 -14.96 24.70 11.44
N GLY A 530 -15.29 25.45 12.50
CA GLY A 530 -15.76 26.84 12.40
C GLY A 530 -17.21 26.94 11.94
N ASP A 531 -17.54 27.97 11.14
CA ASP A 531 -18.87 28.11 10.54
C ASP A 531 -19.13 27.02 9.49
N ALA A 532 -19.96 26.04 9.86
CA ALA A 532 -20.33 24.93 8.99
C ALA A 532 -21.06 25.38 7.71
N GLN A 533 -21.87 26.44 7.76
CA GLN A 533 -22.59 26.96 6.60
C GLN A 533 -21.62 27.64 5.63
N ALA A 534 -20.67 28.42 6.12
CA ALA A 534 -19.66 29.07 5.28
C ALA A 534 -18.71 28.06 4.61
N ALA A 535 -18.19 27.08 5.37
CA ALA A 535 -17.32 26.05 4.82
C ALA A 535 -18.05 25.13 3.82
N VAL A 536 -19.29 24.72 4.10
CA VAL A 536 -20.08 23.91 3.14
C VAL A 536 -20.39 24.72 1.88
N ALA A 537 -20.69 26.02 1.98
CA ALA A 537 -20.86 26.89 0.82
C ALA A 537 -19.57 27.00 -0.02
N ALA A 538 -18.41 27.14 0.62
CA ALA A 538 -17.11 27.16 -0.06
C ALA A 538 -16.78 25.82 -0.75
N VAL A 539 -17.08 24.67 -0.11
CA VAL A 539 -16.94 23.34 -0.74
C VAL A 539 -17.88 23.19 -1.94
N VAL A 540 -19.13 23.65 -1.84
CA VAL A 540 -20.09 23.63 -2.96
C VAL A 540 -19.61 24.52 -4.11
N ALA A 541 -19.03 25.69 -3.82
CA ALA A 541 -18.42 26.56 -4.83
C ALA A 541 -17.22 25.89 -5.51
N HIS A 542 -16.31 25.29 -4.74
CA HIS A 542 -15.14 24.54 -5.26
C HIS A 542 -15.55 23.33 -6.10
N ALA A 543 -16.57 22.57 -5.67
CA ALA A 543 -17.11 21.46 -6.43
C ALA A 543 -17.78 21.91 -7.75
N ARG A 544 -18.49 23.04 -7.75
CA ARG A 544 -19.05 23.65 -8.97
C ARG A 544 -17.95 24.17 -9.92
N ALA A 545 -16.90 24.79 -9.39
CA ALA A 545 -15.74 25.24 -10.17
C ALA A 545 -14.95 24.08 -10.81
N ARG A 546 -15.03 22.89 -10.20
CA ARG A 546 -14.51 21.61 -10.74
C ARG A 546 -15.55 20.83 -11.56
N GLU A 547 -16.66 21.47 -11.92
CA GLU A 547 -17.76 20.91 -12.71
C GLU A 547 -18.44 19.63 -12.14
N LEU A 548 -18.21 19.30 -10.87
CA LEU A 548 -18.67 18.05 -10.28
C LEU A 548 -20.20 17.94 -10.26
N ALA A 549 -20.72 16.72 -10.32
CA ALA A 549 -22.15 16.44 -10.35
C ALA A 549 -22.81 16.52 -8.96
N GLN A 550 -22.03 16.35 -7.89
CA GLN A 550 -22.54 16.03 -6.55
C GLN A 550 -21.54 16.43 -5.45
N VAL A 551 -22.05 16.81 -4.27
CA VAL A 551 -21.29 16.88 -3.01
C VAL A 551 -21.92 15.91 -2.01
N LYS A 552 -21.10 15.23 -1.21
CA LYS A 552 -21.53 14.37 -0.11
C LYS A 552 -20.97 14.90 1.21
N TRP A 553 -21.57 14.54 2.34
CA TRP A 553 -21.10 14.92 3.67
C TRP A 553 -21.24 13.74 4.64
N GLU A 554 -20.15 13.37 5.32
CA GLU A 554 -20.17 12.40 6.41
C GLU A 554 -20.80 13.00 7.68
N GLY A 555 -21.84 12.34 8.20
CA GLY A 555 -22.57 12.76 9.39
C GLY A 555 -21.86 12.42 10.71
N TRP A 556 -20.60 12.82 10.86
CA TRP A 556 -19.86 12.68 12.12
C TRP A 556 -20.22 13.80 13.11
N THR A 557 -20.27 15.05 12.62
CA THR A 557 -20.65 16.25 13.40
C THR A 557 -21.92 16.91 12.86
N ALA A 558 -22.29 16.62 11.61
CA ALA A 558 -23.37 17.30 10.90
C ALA A 558 -24.75 16.84 11.38
N SER A 559 -25.50 17.74 12.02
CA SER A 559 -26.89 17.50 12.37
C SER A 559 -27.77 17.43 11.12
N PRO A 560 -28.87 16.64 11.12
CA PRO A 560 -29.77 16.56 9.97
C PRO A 560 -30.37 17.91 9.57
N GLU A 561 -30.62 18.78 10.55
CA GLU A 561 -31.15 20.13 10.35
C GLU A 561 -30.13 21.04 9.65
N ALA A 562 -28.86 21.01 10.05
CA ALA A 562 -27.80 21.78 9.40
C ALA A 562 -27.52 21.28 7.98
N ALA A 563 -27.53 19.97 7.77
CA ALA A 563 -27.40 19.37 6.43
C ALA A 563 -28.57 19.77 5.51
N ALA A 564 -29.80 19.72 6.01
CA ALA A 564 -31.00 20.14 5.28
C ALA A 564 -31.00 21.64 4.96
N ALA A 565 -30.62 22.50 5.91
CA ALA A 565 -30.45 23.93 5.70
C ALA A 565 -29.36 24.26 4.65
N ALA A 566 -28.29 23.46 4.62
CA ALA A 566 -27.26 23.52 3.57
C ALA A 566 -27.69 22.87 2.24
N GLY A 567 -28.94 22.41 2.11
CA GLY A 567 -29.51 21.86 0.88
C GLY A 567 -29.10 20.42 0.55
N PHE A 568 -28.72 19.62 1.55
CA PHE A 568 -28.44 18.19 1.40
C PHE A 568 -29.65 17.35 1.82
N ALA A 569 -29.86 16.23 1.13
CA ALA A 569 -30.79 15.18 1.53
C ALA A 569 -30.04 14.08 2.31
N PRO A 570 -30.68 13.37 3.27
CA PRO A 570 -30.08 12.23 3.94
C PRO A 570 -29.94 11.03 3.01
N LEU A 571 -28.83 10.30 3.12
CA LEU A 571 -28.60 9.00 2.51
C LEU A 571 -29.10 7.88 3.42
N ARG A 572 -29.64 6.80 2.85
CA ARG A 572 -29.92 5.57 3.60
C ARG A 572 -28.61 4.83 3.91
N PRO A 573 -28.31 4.53 5.18
CA PRO A 573 -27.16 3.69 5.51
C PRO A 573 -27.36 2.25 4.99
N PRO A 574 -26.26 1.54 4.66
CA PRO A 574 -26.31 0.16 4.23
C PRO A 574 -26.91 -0.78 5.27
N LEU A 575 -27.58 -1.83 4.81
CA LEU A 575 -28.11 -2.91 5.65
C LEU A 575 -27.01 -3.77 6.30
N THR A 576 -25.87 -3.93 5.63
CA THR A 576 -24.68 -4.64 6.13
C THR A 576 -23.45 -4.06 5.41
N GLN A 577 -22.25 -4.22 5.97
CA GLN A 577 -20.98 -3.76 5.41
C GLN A 577 -19.92 -4.87 5.54
N SER A 578 -18.73 -4.67 4.96
CA SER A 578 -17.58 -5.57 5.16
C SER A 578 -17.09 -5.54 6.60
N GLN A 579 -16.37 -6.59 7.03
CA GLN A 579 -15.98 -6.73 8.44
C GLN A 579 -14.99 -5.65 8.92
N ASP A 580 -14.27 -5.01 7.99
CA ASP A 580 -13.32 -3.92 8.25
C ASP A 580 -13.86 -2.53 7.87
N ALA A 581 -15.14 -2.43 7.48
CA ALA A 581 -15.73 -1.15 7.09
C ALA A 581 -15.88 -0.20 8.28
N THR A 582 -15.39 1.02 8.13
CA THR A 582 -15.61 2.12 9.07
C THR A 582 -16.27 3.29 8.36
N GLY A 583 -17.14 4.01 9.05
CA GLY A 583 -17.91 5.11 8.46
C GLY A 583 -18.89 5.73 9.44
N PRO A 584 -19.48 6.89 9.08
CA PRO A 584 -20.39 7.62 9.95
C PRO A 584 -21.74 6.89 10.10
N ALA A 585 -22.48 7.19 11.16
CA ALA A 585 -23.83 6.64 11.38
C ALA A 585 -24.87 7.25 10.42
N ALA A 586 -24.60 8.44 9.87
CA ALA A 586 -25.42 9.13 8.88
C ALA A 586 -24.54 9.67 7.75
N GLY A 587 -25.12 9.87 6.57
CA GLY A 587 -24.48 10.53 5.43
C GLY A 587 -25.50 11.39 4.71
N TYR A 588 -25.03 12.42 4.01
CA TYR A 588 -25.89 13.35 3.29
C TYR A 588 -25.37 13.61 1.87
N VAL A 589 -26.26 13.93 0.94
CA VAL A 589 -25.96 14.17 -0.47
C VAL A 589 -26.64 15.43 -1.01
N ARG A 590 -25.91 16.21 -1.81
CA ARG A 590 -26.42 17.38 -2.54
C ARG A 590 -26.01 17.28 -4.00
N TRP A 591 -26.99 17.15 -4.89
CA TRP A 591 -26.75 17.20 -6.33
C TRP A 591 -26.46 18.64 -6.77
N LEU A 592 -25.50 18.79 -7.68
CA LEU A 592 -25.10 20.08 -8.26
C LEU A 592 -25.64 20.29 -9.68
N ARG A 593 -25.97 19.18 -10.36
CA ARG A 593 -26.58 19.10 -11.70
C ARG A 593 -27.94 18.39 -11.57
N ASP A 594 -28.95 18.84 -12.31
CA ASP A 594 -30.27 18.20 -12.32
C ASP A 594 -30.24 16.85 -13.08
N GLY A 595 -30.95 15.83 -12.57
CA GLY A 595 -31.00 14.51 -13.19
C GLY A 595 -31.95 13.55 -12.48
N VAL A 596 -32.14 12.36 -13.04
CA VAL A 596 -33.05 11.35 -12.50
C VAL A 596 -32.23 10.25 -11.83
N VAL A 597 -32.23 10.27 -10.49
CA VAL A 597 -31.55 9.28 -9.65
C VAL A 597 -32.57 8.71 -8.67
N THR A 598 -32.80 7.39 -8.73
CA THR A 598 -33.57 6.67 -7.72
C THR A 598 -32.60 5.95 -6.80
N GLU A 599 -32.66 6.25 -5.51
CA GLU A 599 -31.79 5.67 -4.48
C GLU A 599 -32.20 4.21 -4.19
N PRO A 600 -31.35 3.21 -4.48
CA PRO A 600 -31.65 1.80 -4.28
C PRO A 600 -31.53 1.38 -2.80
N PRO A 601 -31.97 0.18 -2.42
CA PRO A 601 -31.73 -0.36 -1.08
C PRO A 601 -30.26 -0.82 -0.95
N TYR A 602 -29.38 0.11 -0.54
CA TYR A 602 -27.95 -0.14 -0.45
C TYR A 602 -27.58 -1.25 0.57
N TYR A 603 -26.67 -2.12 0.16
CA TYR A 603 -26.10 -3.23 0.93
C TYR A 603 -24.62 -3.33 0.53
N GLY A 604 -23.71 -3.20 1.50
CA GLY A 604 -22.28 -3.36 1.29
C GLY A 604 -21.85 -4.82 1.43
N GLN A 605 -20.96 -5.28 0.57
CA GLN A 605 -20.51 -6.68 0.56
C GLN A 605 -19.82 -7.11 1.86
N THR A 606 -20.10 -8.32 2.34
CA THR A 606 -19.56 -8.84 3.61
C THR A 606 -18.28 -9.65 3.44
N THR A 607 -17.79 -9.81 2.21
CA THR A 607 -16.47 -10.39 1.87
C THR A 607 -15.79 -9.52 0.80
N HIS A 608 -14.56 -9.84 0.40
CA HIS A 608 -13.84 -9.13 -0.65
C HIS A 608 -14.12 -9.65 -2.07
N PHE A 609 -14.95 -10.69 -2.24
CA PHE A 609 -15.11 -11.42 -3.51
C PHE A 609 -16.56 -11.60 -3.98
N THR A 610 -17.53 -11.04 -3.24
CA THR A 610 -18.97 -11.22 -3.48
C THR A 610 -19.63 -10.12 -4.32
N CYS A 611 -18.87 -9.16 -4.87
CA CYS A 611 -19.38 -7.97 -5.56
C CYS A 611 -20.50 -8.28 -6.58
N GLY A 612 -20.28 -9.20 -7.53
CA GLY A 612 -21.28 -9.55 -8.55
C GLY A 612 -22.61 -10.04 -7.96
N ALA A 613 -22.57 -10.83 -6.89
CA ALA A 613 -23.76 -11.32 -6.21
C ALA A 613 -24.49 -10.21 -5.45
N VAL A 614 -23.76 -9.33 -4.76
CA VAL A 614 -24.36 -8.18 -4.05
C VAL A 614 -25.00 -7.20 -5.03
N THR A 615 -24.27 -6.85 -6.09
CA THR A 615 -24.73 -5.95 -7.15
C THR A 615 -25.99 -6.49 -7.84
N ALA A 616 -26.09 -7.82 -8.04
CA ALA A 616 -27.30 -8.48 -8.51
C ALA A 616 -28.47 -8.48 -7.50
N LEU A 617 -28.20 -8.68 -6.21
CA LEU A 617 -29.21 -8.62 -5.14
C LEU A 617 -29.80 -7.22 -5.00
N VAL A 618 -28.95 -6.18 -4.96
CA VAL A 618 -29.37 -4.77 -4.93
C VAL A 618 -30.16 -4.42 -6.19
N ALA A 619 -29.75 -4.90 -7.36
CA ALA A 619 -30.50 -4.71 -8.61
C ALA A 619 -31.92 -5.32 -8.55
N GLN A 620 -32.08 -6.55 -8.06
CA GLN A 620 -33.39 -7.19 -7.95
C GLN A 620 -34.27 -6.53 -6.87
N ALA A 621 -33.68 -6.00 -5.81
CA ALA A 621 -34.41 -5.24 -4.79
C ALA A 621 -34.84 -3.86 -5.31
N ASN A 622 -33.99 -3.15 -6.06
CA ASN A 622 -34.33 -1.89 -6.74
C ASN A 622 -35.38 -2.09 -7.87
N ALA A 623 -35.36 -3.24 -8.53
CA ALA A 623 -36.39 -3.65 -9.49
C ALA A 623 -37.74 -4.00 -8.82
N GLY A 624 -37.77 -4.23 -7.50
CA GLY A 624 -38.95 -4.67 -6.75
C GLY A 624 -39.26 -6.16 -6.86
N THR A 625 -38.29 -6.99 -7.28
CA THR A 625 -38.39 -8.45 -7.32
C THR A 625 -38.07 -9.08 -5.96
N LEU A 626 -37.15 -8.47 -5.22
CA LEU A 626 -36.69 -8.88 -3.88
C LEU A 626 -37.12 -7.83 -2.85
N SER A 627 -37.44 -8.24 -1.61
CA SER A 627 -37.73 -7.27 -0.53
C SER A 627 -36.43 -6.77 0.11
N ARG A 628 -36.47 -5.61 0.80
CA ARG A 628 -35.27 -5.01 1.42
C ARG A 628 -34.71 -5.90 2.53
N GLU A 629 -35.59 -6.61 3.23
CA GLU A 629 -35.31 -7.46 4.38
C GLU A 629 -34.66 -8.80 3.97
N ALA A 630 -34.77 -9.19 2.70
CA ALA A 630 -34.14 -10.38 2.13
C ALA A 630 -32.71 -10.13 1.60
N LEU A 631 -32.19 -8.91 1.76
CA LEU A 631 -30.78 -8.59 1.52
C LEU A 631 -29.97 -8.94 2.77
N ASP A 632 -29.49 -10.19 2.84
CA ASP A 632 -28.65 -10.68 3.93
C ASP A 632 -27.39 -11.44 3.45
N ARG A 633 -26.48 -11.72 4.39
CA ARG A 633 -25.22 -12.44 4.14
C ARG A 633 -25.42 -13.86 3.61
N ARG A 634 -26.58 -14.48 3.85
CA ARG A 634 -26.90 -15.82 3.36
C ARG A 634 -27.32 -15.75 1.89
N ALA A 635 -28.13 -14.77 1.50
CA ALA A 635 -28.48 -14.50 0.11
C ALA A 635 -27.22 -14.16 -0.71
N GLU A 636 -26.37 -13.29 -0.18
CA GLU A 636 -25.06 -12.92 -0.75
C GLU A 636 -24.19 -14.16 -1.06
N LEU A 637 -23.90 -14.98 -0.04
CA LEU A 637 -23.04 -16.15 -0.20
C LEU A 637 -23.69 -17.27 -1.03
N THR A 638 -25.02 -17.39 -1.01
CA THR A 638 -25.74 -18.37 -1.85
C THR A 638 -25.64 -17.98 -3.32
N LEU A 639 -25.99 -16.73 -3.67
CA LEU A 639 -25.94 -16.28 -5.07
C LEU A 639 -24.50 -16.23 -5.59
N TRP A 640 -23.52 -15.85 -4.76
CA TRP A 640 -22.10 -15.94 -5.14
C TRP A 640 -21.70 -17.38 -5.48
N ARG A 641 -22.00 -18.35 -4.61
CA ARG A 641 -21.68 -19.77 -4.84
C ARG A 641 -22.32 -20.29 -6.12
N ASP A 642 -23.53 -19.83 -6.44
CA ASP A 642 -24.30 -20.28 -7.60
C ASP A 642 -23.91 -19.52 -8.91
N ALA A 643 -23.07 -18.47 -8.82
CA ALA A 643 -22.58 -17.61 -9.91
C ALA A 643 -21.06 -17.65 -10.15
N THR A 644 -20.29 -18.19 -9.22
CA THR A 644 -18.83 -18.11 -9.20
C THR A 644 -18.17 -19.25 -9.98
N ASN A 645 -17.13 -18.91 -10.75
CA ASN A 645 -16.15 -19.87 -11.27
C ASN A 645 -14.87 -19.89 -10.40
N PHE A 646 -15.06 -19.62 -9.10
CA PHE A 646 -14.14 -19.76 -7.95
C PHE A 646 -12.82 -18.95 -8.03
N PRO A 647 -12.72 -17.70 -7.55
CA PRO A 647 -13.70 -16.95 -6.76
C PRO A 647 -14.52 -15.92 -7.54
N ALA A 648 -14.10 -15.53 -8.74
CA ALA A 648 -14.75 -14.48 -9.53
C ALA A 648 -16.10 -14.93 -10.11
N CYS A 649 -17.07 -14.00 -10.16
CA CYS A 649 -18.29 -14.15 -10.94
C CYS A 649 -18.06 -13.53 -12.32
N GLU A 650 -18.03 -14.35 -13.36
CA GLU A 650 -17.92 -13.87 -14.76
C GLU A 650 -19.31 -13.58 -15.37
N PRO A 651 -19.42 -12.77 -16.44
CA PRO A 651 -20.70 -12.23 -16.91
C PRO A 651 -21.77 -13.29 -17.24
N VAL A 652 -21.38 -14.44 -17.80
CA VAL A 652 -22.31 -15.50 -18.19
C VAL A 652 -22.80 -16.27 -16.97
N GLY A 653 -21.90 -16.76 -16.13
CA GLY A 653 -22.22 -17.42 -14.86
C GLY A 653 -23.09 -16.55 -13.94
N LEU A 654 -22.80 -15.25 -13.85
CA LEU A 654 -23.64 -14.30 -13.11
C LEU A 654 -25.04 -14.15 -13.72
N GLY A 655 -25.14 -13.99 -15.04
CA GLY A 655 -26.42 -13.94 -15.75
C GLY A 655 -27.26 -15.22 -15.57
N VAL A 656 -26.61 -16.40 -15.61
CA VAL A 656 -27.22 -17.71 -15.37
C VAL A 656 -27.73 -17.85 -13.93
N ALA A 657 -26.94 -17.46 -12.94
CA ALA A 657 -27.33 -17.51 -11.54
C ALA A 657 -28.51 -16.58 -11.23
N VAL A 658 -28.48 -15.34 -11.74
CA VAL A 658 -29.59 -14.39 -11.61
C VAL A 658 -30.86 -14.92 -12.30
N ARG A 659 -30.74 -15.54 -13.48
CA ARG A 659 -31.87 -16.15 -14.18
C ARG A 659 -32.46 -17.34 -13.41
N ARG A 660 -31.63 -18.14 -12.75
CA ARG A 660 -32.04 -19.27 -11.89
C ARG A 660 -32.75 -18.82 -10.62
N ALA A 661 -32.19 -17.82 -9.93
CA ALA A 661 -32.77 -17.25 -8.70
C ALA A 661 -34.08 -16.49 -8.97
N TRP A 662 -34.21 -15.80 -10.11
CA TRP A 662 -35.42 -15.07 -10.50
C TRP A 662 -35.89 -15.38 -11.93
N PRO A 663 -36.54 -16.53 -12.18
CA PRO A 663 -37.00 -16.93 -13.52
C PRO A 663 -38.02 -15.98 -14.18
N SER A 664 -38.64 -15.08 -13.42
CA SER A 664 -39.53 -14.02 -13.94
C SER A 664 -38.81 -12.75 -14.39
N SER A 665 -37.53 -12.59 -14.08
CA SER A 665 -36.72 -11.45 -14.50
C SER A 665 -36.08 -11.74 -15.87
N PRO A 666 -36.29 -10.91 -16.89
CA PRO A 666 -35.49 -10.94 -18.11
C PRO A 666 -34.02 -10.65 -17.78
N VAL A 667 -33.09 -11.41 -18.36
CA VAL A 667 -31.64 -11.21 -18.20
C VAL A 667 -31.00 -11.29 -19.58
N VAL A 668 -30.13 -10.34 -19.90
CA VAL A 668 -29.27 -10.34 -21.09
C VAL A 668 -27.83 -10.20 -20.61
N VAL A 669 -26.94 -11.05 -21.08
CA VAL A 669 -25.50 -10.90 -20.86
C VAL A 669 -24.90 -10.18 -22.07
N HIS A 670 -24.08 -9.16 -21.83
CA HIS A 670 -23.30 -8.50 -22.87
C HIS A 670 -21.84 -8.87 -22.64
N LEU A 671 -21.22 -9.52 -23.62
CA LEU A 671 -19.83 -9.96 -23.55
C LEU A 671 -19.27 -9.95 -24.97
N ASP A 672 -18.38 -9.03 -25.27
CA ASP A 672 -17.84 -8.80 -26.62
C ASP A 672 -16.78 -9.82 -27.07
N THR A 673 -16.74 -11.00 -26.45
CA THR A 673 -15.72 -12.02 -26.71
C THR A 673 -16.20 -13.46 -26.47
N ASP A 674 -15.93 -14.35 -27.43
CA ASP A 674 -16.28 -15.78 -27.39
C ASP A 674 -15.24 -16.66 -26.68
N ARG A 675 -14.10 -16.07 -26.31
CA ARG A 675 -13.06 -16.74 -25.51
C ARG A 675 -13.39 -16.68 -24.00
N PRO A 676 -12.71 -17.46 -23.14
CA PRO A 676 -12.80 -17.31 -21.69
C PRO A 676 -12.21 -15.96 -21.23
N VAL A 677 -12.68 -15.49 -20.07
CA VAL A 677 -12.32 -14.18 -19.47
C VAL A 677 -12.01 -14.30 -17.98
N LEU A 678 -11.32 -13.30 -17.41
CA LEU A 678 -10.95 -13.24 -15.98
C LEU A 678 -10.01 -14.39 -15.53
N LEU A 679 -9.18 -14.89 -16.45
CA LEU A 679 -8.30 -16.05 -16.20
C LEU A 679 -6.81 -15.67 -16.10
N ASP A 680 -6.43 -14.48 -16.53
CA ASP A 680 -5.03 -14.10 -16.81
C ASP A 680 -4.14 -14.04 -15.56
N HIS A 681 -4.75 -13.81 -14.40
CA HIS A 681 -4.07 -13.84 -13.09
C HIS A 681 -3.87 -15.26 -12.52
N HIS A 682 -4.44 -16.29 -13.17
CA HIS A 682 -4.32 -17.69 -12.76
C HIS A 682 -3.24 -18.43 -13.55
N PRO A 683 -2.53 -19.41 -12.97
CA PRO A 683 -1.54 -20.22 -13.69
C PRO A 683 -2.22 -21.08 -14.78
N GLN A 684 -1.50 -21.41 -15.85
CA GLN A 684 -2.06 -22.02 -17.05
C GLN A 684 -2.88 -23.31 -16.79
N ASN A 685 -2.44 -24.15 -15.85
CA ASN A 685 -3.15 -25.36 -15.43
C ASN A 685 -4.48 -25.08 -14.71
N GLU A 686 -4.65 -23.90 -14.12
CA GLU A 686 -5.95 -23.43 -13.62
C GLU A 686 -6.82 -22.86 -14.75
N GLN A 687 -6.23 -22.12 -15.68
CA GLN A 687 -6.99 -21.48 -16.77
C GLN A 687 -7.81 -22.51 -17.58
N GLU A 688 -7.27 -23.70 -17.84
CA GLU A 688 -7.95 -24.75 -18.62
C GLU A 688 -9.27 -25.25 -18.00
N TRP A 689 -9.30 -25.53 -16.69
CA TRP A 689 -10.53 -25.99 -16.01
C TRP A 689 -11.49 -24.84 -15.73
N ARG A 690 -10.97 -23.63 -15.47
CA ARG A 690 -11.80 -22.41 -15.33
C ARG A 690 -12.52 -22.08 -16.63
N ALA A 691 -11.82 -22.22 -17.76
CA ALA A 691 -12.40 -22.11 -19.09
C ALA A 691 -13.44 -23.21 -19.37
N LEU A 692 -13.34 -24.39 -18.74
CA LEU A 692 -14.39 -25.42 -18.84
C LEU A 692 -15.68 -24.98 -18.16
N LEU A 693 -15.61 -24.45 -16.93
CA LEU A 693 -16.79 -23.94 -16.23
C LEU A 693 -17.46 -22.76 -16.96
N GLN A 694 -16.70 -21.93 -17.68
CA GLN A 694 -17.25 -20.87 -18.52
C GLN A 694 -17.95 -21.41 -19.77
N ARG A 695 -17.45 -22.51 -20.37
CA ARG A 695 -18.14 -23.23 -21.45
C ARG A 695 -19.43 -23.90 -20.95
N GLU A 696 -19.42 -24.45 -19.73
CA GLU A 696 -20.63 -24.97 -19.08
C GLU A 696 -21.63 -23.84 -18.79
N SER A 697 -21.17 -22.69 -18.29
CA SER A 697 -22.01 -21.49 -18.06
C SER A 697 -22.69 -21.01 -19.34
N ARG A 698 -21.99 -20.95 -20.48
CA ARG A 698 -22.59 -20.64 -21.79
C ARG A 698 -23.58 -21.71 -22.27
N THR A 699 -23.28 -22.99 -22.03
CA THR A 699 -24.21 -24.10 -22.35
C THR A 699 -25.49 -24.00 -21.52
N ASP A 700 -25.38 -23.66 -20.24
CA ASP A 700 -26.51 -23.43 -19.35
C ASP A 700 -27.31 -22.18 -19.70
N ALA A 701 -26.65 -21.09 -20.11
CA ALA A 701 -27.30 -19.88 -20.61
C ALA A 701 -28.23 -20.19 -21.79
N GLY A 702 -27.73 -20.94 -22.79
CA GLY A 702 -28.54 -21.44 -23.90
C GLY A 702 -29.70 -22.33 -23.43
N ARG A 703 -29.45 -23.25 -22.50
CA ARG A 703 -30.45 -24.18 -21.95
C ARG A 703 -31.60 -23.49 -21.20
N ILE A 704 -31.35 -22.37 -20.52
CA ILE A 704 -32.36 -21.65 -19.72
C ILE A 704 -32.85 -20.34 -20.37
N GLY A 705 -32.41 -20.05 -21.60
CA GLY A 705 -32.84 -18.89 -22.38
C GLY A 705 -32.30 -17.56 -21.86
N VAL A 706 -31.02 -17.50 -21.47
CA VAL A 706 -30.28 -16.24 -21.30
C VAL A 706 -29.56 -15.92 -22.61
N PRO A 707 -29.97 -14.90 -23.37
CA PRO A 707 -29.21 -14.45 -24.53
C PRO A 707 -27.87 -13.83 -24.10
N ILE A 708 -26.85 -14.11 -24.89
CA ILE A 708 -25.53 -13.47 -24.82
C ILE A 708 -25.41 -12.59 -26.08
N ASP A 709 -25.24 -11.29 -25.90
CA ASP A 709 -25.04 -10.32 -26.97
C ASP A 709 -23.53 -10.08 -27.16
N PRO A 710 -22.95 -10.39 -28.33
CA PRO A 710 -21.52 -10.21 -28.61
C PRO A 710 -21.13 -8.73 -28.86
N ARG A 711 -22.05 -7.79 -28.64
CA ARG A 711 -21.78 -6.34 -28.74
C ARG A 711 -21.57 -5.77 -27.35
N HIS A 712 -20.51 -4.99 -27.17
CA HIS A 712 -20.32 -4.23 -25.93
C HIS A 712 -21.47 -3.25 -25.72
N LEU A 713 -21.81 -3.02 -24.45
CA LEU A 713 -22.88 -2.09 -24.07
C LEU A 713 -22.30 -0.67 -24.01
N THR A 714 -22.62 0.16 -25.01
CA THR A 714 -22.14 1.55 -25.09
C THR A 714 -22.72 2.43 -23.97
N MET A 715 -22.05 3.53 -23.63
CA MET A 715 -22.55 4.48 -22.63
C MET A 715 -23.97 5.01 -22.93
N ASP A 716 -24.31 5.21 -24.20
CA ASP A 716 -25.68 5.57 -24.61
C ASP A 716 -26.67 4.43 -24.35
N ALA A 717 -26.31 3.19 -24.65
CA ALA A 717 -27.15 2.03 -24.37
C ALA A 717 -27.36 1.79 -22.85
N ILE A 718 -26.35 2.11 -22.02
CA ILE A 718 -26.47 2.13 -20.55
C ILE A 718 -27.46 3.22 -20.11
N ARG A 719 -27.31 4.45 -20.62
CA ARG A 719 -28.22 5.58 -20.34
C ARG A 719 -29.66 5.24 -20.72
N ASP A 720 -29.87 4.66 -21.89
CA ASP A 720 -31.19 4.22 -22.38
C ASP A 720 -31.79 3.08 -21.54
N ALA A 721 -30.98 2.10 -21.12
CA ALA A 721 -31.44 1.00 -20.24
C ALA A 721 -31.92 1.53 -18.88
N ILE A 722 -31.16 2.43 -18.26
CA ILE A 722 -31.57 3.10 -17.02
C ILE A 722 -32.83 3.94 -17.25
N GLY A 723 -32.96 4.61 -18.40
CA GLY A 723 -34.17 5.32 -18.82
C GLY A 723 -35.41 4.40 -18.89
N ARG A 724 -35.25 3.16 -19.39
CA ARG A 724 -36.29 2.11 -19.37
C ARG A 724 -36.53 1.50 -17.98
N ARG A 725 -35.77 1.92 -16.95
CA ARG A 725 -35.71 1.34 -15.59
C ARG A 725 -35.29 -0.12 -15.56
N GLU A 726 -34.48 -0.53 -16.52
CA GLU A 726 -33.70 -1.76 -16.48
C GLU A 726 -32.53 -1.56 -15.50
N GLN A 727 -31.91 -2.64 -15.03
CA GLN A 727 -30.75 -2.58 -14.14
C GLN A 727 -29.52 -3.05 -14.90
N VAL A 728 -28.47 -2.24 -14.95
CA VAL A 728 -27.24 -2.60 -15.67
C VAL A 728 -26.16 -2.88 -14.64
N LEU A 729 -25.77 -4.15 -14.55
CA LEU A 729 -24.56 -4.57 -13.84
C LEU A 729 -23.40 -4.41 -14.81
N LEU A 730 -22.39 -3.60 -14.47
CA LEU A 730 -21.22 -3.37 -15.30
C LEU A 730 -19.98 -3.93 -14.61
N LEU A 731 -19.15 -4.65 -15.37
CA LEU A 731 -17.85 -5.13 -14.92
C LEU A 731 -16.78 -4.07 -15.22
N VAL A 732 -16.14 -3.54 -14.19
CA VAL A 732 -15.13 -2.48 -14.28
C VAL A 732 -13.82 -2.89 -13.62
N SER A 733 -12.68 -2.41 -14.11
CA SER A 733 -11.42 -2.46 -13.35
C SER A 733 -11.41 -1.36 -12.29
N LEU A 734 -10.95 -1.69 -11.09
CA LEU A 734 -10.76 -0.74 -10.00
C LEU A 734 -9.45 0.06 -10.06
N ASP A 735 -8.56 -0.16 -11.03
CA ASP A 735 -7.27 0.54 -11.11
C ASP A 735 -7.45 2.07 -11.08
N ALA A 736 -8.29 2.57 -11.99
CA ALA A 736 -8.47 4.00 -12.17
C ALA A 736 -9.30 4.69 -11.07
N MET A 737 -9.92 3.94 -10.14
CA MET A 737 -10.77 4.46 -9.06
C MET A 737 -10.23 4.17 -7.64
N GLN A 738 -9.47 3.08 -7.45
CA GLN A 738 -8.92 2.67 -6.16
C GLN A 738 -7.43 2.27 -6.19
N GLY A 739 -6.78 2.23 -7.35
CA GLY A 739 -5.34 1.95 -7.49
C GLY A 739 -4.96 0.46 -7.53
N PHE A 740 -5.91 -0.43 -7.82
CA PHE A 740 -5.67 -1.86 -7.98
C PHE A 740 -6.43 -2.41 -9.18
N ASP A 741 -5.73 -2.98 -10.16
CA ASP A 741 -6.34 -3.62 -11.34
C ASP A 741 -7.00 -4.95 -10.94
N VAL A 742 -8.27 -4.83 -10.51
CA VAL A 742 -9.11 -5.93 -10.06
C VAL A 742 -10.49 -5.79 -10.72
N PRO A 743 -10.96 -6.81 -11.46
CA PRO A 743 -12.30 -6.82 -12.05
C PRO A 743 -13.41 -6.87 -10.98
N HIS A 744 -14.35 -5.92 -11.07
CA HIS A 744 -15.35 -5.64 -10.03
C HIS A 744 -16.71 -5.29 -10.63
N TRP A 745 -17.80 -5.62 -9.92
CA TRP A 745 -19.17 -5.44 -10.41
C TRP A 745 -19.88 -4.27 -9.72
N VAL A 746 -20.27 -3.27 -10.51
CA VAL A 746 -21.04 -2.09 -10.04
C VAL A 746 -22.42 -2.02 -10.69
N LEU A 747 -23.40 -1.42 -10.02
CA LEU A 747 -24.78 -1.30 -10.52
C LEU A 747 -25.03 0.11 -11.03
N CYS A 748 -25.13 0.28 -12.34
CA CYS A 748 -25.56 1.53 -12.96
C CYS A 748 -27.10 1.66 -12.85
N HIS A 749 -27.59 2.70 -12.17
CA HIS A 749 -29.02 2.82 -11.79
C HIS A 749 -29.60 4.24 -11.89
N GLY A 750 -28.77 5.26 -12.12
CA GLY A 750 -29.19 6.66 -12.25
C GLY A 750 -28.37 7.40 -13.32
N VAL A 751 -28.89 8.52 -13.80
CA VAL A 751 -28.24 9.30 -14.87
C VAL A 751 -28.29 10.80 -14.56
N VAL A 752 -27.15 11.46 -14.73
CA VAL A 752 -26.99 12.92 -14.63
C VAL A 752 -26.23 13.46 -15.87
N PRO A 753 -26.19 14.78 -16.11
CA PRO A 753 -25.48 15.35 -17.25
C PRO A 753 -23.97 15.08 -17.20
N GLY A 754 -23.47 14.28 -18.14
CA GLY A 754 -22.06 13.90 -18.28
C GLY A 754 -21.55 12.78 -17.36
N ALA A 755 -22.40 12.19 -16.51
CA ALA A 755 -22.05 11.05 -15.67
C ALA A 755 -23.21 10.04 -15.50
N VAL A 756 -22.86 8.77 -15.31
CA VAL A 756 -23.75 7.71 -14.85
C VAL A 756 -23.58 7.53 -13.35
N VAL A 757 -24.68 7.30 -12.62
CA VAL A 757 -24.67 7.03 -11.18
C VAL A 757 -24.65 5.53 -10.95
N ILE A 758 -23.65 5.09 -10.19
CA ILE A 758 -23.43 3.69 -9.83
C ILE A 758 -23.58 3.48 -8.31
N GLU A 759 -23.98 2.28 -7.94
CA GLU A 759 -23.68 1.70 -6.62
C GLU A 759 -22.43 0.86 -6.73
N ASP A 760 -21.43 1.15 -5.88
CA ASP A 760 -20.33 0.24 -5.62
C ASP A 760 -20.64 -0.56 -4.34
N PRO A 761 -20.68 -1.90 -4.36
CA PRO A 761 -20.91 -2.69 -3.15
C PRO A 761 -19.76 -2.62 -2.14
N TRP A 762 -18.59 -2.07 -2.50
CA TRP A 762 -17.38 -2.04 -1.69
C TRP A 762 -16.91 -0.61 -1.36
N ALA A 763 -16.44 -0.44 -0.12
CA ALA A 763 -15.73 0.75 0.35
C ALA A 763 -14.40 0.35 1.02
N ASN A 764 -13.35 1.13 0.77
CA ASN A 764 -11.98 0.82 1.14
C ASN A 764 -11.51 1.65 2.34
N ALA A 765 -11.97 1.26 3.53
CA ALA A 765 -11.72 1.95 4.79
C ALA A 765 -10.23 2.23 5.09
N ALA A 766 -9.30 1.42 4.57
CA ALA A 766 -7.85 1.64 4.71
C ALA A 766 -7.36 2.93 4.02
N THR A 767 -8.14 3.49 3.09
CA THR A 767 -7.87 4.72 2.35
C THR A 767 -8.79 5.89 2.74
N GLY A 768 -9.57 5.74 3.82
CA GLY A 768 -10.54 6.72 4.31
C GLY A 768 -11.80 6.88 3.45
N ASP A 769 -12.01 5.93 2.54
CA ASP A 769 -13.21 5.70 1.75
C ASP A 769 -14.25 4.95 2.61
N THR A 770 -15.49 5.43 2.63
CA THR A 770 -16.56 4.91 3.48
C THR A 770 -17.81 4.57 2.67
N TRP A 771 -18.83 4.01 3.30
CA TRP A 771 -20.11 3.71 2.65
C TRP A 771 -20.74 4.96 1.97
N VAL A 772 -20.41 6.16 2.44
CA VAL A 772 -20.87 7.42 1.85
C VAL A 772 -20.26 7.65 0.46
N ASP A 773 -19.01 7.26 0.21
CA ASP A 773 -18.37 7.39 -1.10
C ASP A 773 -18.96 6.42 -2.13
N ALA A 774 -19.16 5.16 -1.71
CA ALA A 774 -19.60 4.05 -2.56
C ALA A 774 -21.08 4.15 -2.99
N HIS A 775 -21.95 4.66 -2.11
CA HIS A 775 -23.39 4.77 -2.36
C HIS A 775 -23.76 6.01 -3.20
N LEU A 776 -24.61 5.89 -4.22
CA LEU A 776 -24.94 6.97 -5.18
C LEU A 776 -23.69 7.66 -5.78
N LEU A 777 -22.76 6.91 -6.35
CA LEU A 777 -21.48 7.44 -6.87
C LEU A 777 -21.61 7.87 -8.35
N PRO A 778 -21.52 9.16 -8.70
CA PRO A 778 -21.50 9.59 -10.10
C PRO A 778 -20.10 9.42 -10.72
N VAL A 779 -20.02 8.73 -11.85
CA VAL A 779 -18.80 8.52 -12.63
C VAL A 779 -18.95 9.14 -14.02
N PRO A 780 -18.02 10.03 -14.47
CA PRO A 780 -18.05 10.62 -15.80
C PRO A 780 -18.09 9.56 -16.90
N ASP A 781 -18.88 9.78 -17.95
CA ASP A 781 -19.08 8.78 -19.01
C ASP A 781 -17.76 8.26 -19.63
N PRO A 782 -16.76 9.11 -19.97
CA PRO A 782 -15.50 8.61 -20.53
C PRO A 782 -14.66 7.83 -19.51
N SER A 783 -14.84 8.09 -18.21
CA SER A 783 -14.13 7.36 -17.14
C SER A 783 -14.78 6.00 -16.89
N LEU A 784 -16.11 5.91 -16.89
CA LEU A 784 -16.81 4.62 -16.78
C LEU A 784 -16.57 3.74 -18.02
N ASP A 785 -16.57 4.35 -19.22
CA ASP A 785 -16.24 3.66 -20.46
C ASP A 785 -14.82 3.08 -20.43
N THR A 786 -13.82 3.90 -20.07
CA THR A 786 -12.43 3.45 -19.90
C THR A 786 -12.31 2.32 -18.87
N MET A 787 -12.95 2.46 -17.70
CA MET A 787 -12.91 1.44 -16.65
C MET A 787 -13.62 0.14 -17.02
N SER A 788 -14.52 0.13 -18.01
CA SER A 788 -15.18 -1.10 -18.47
C SER A 788 -14.31 -1.99 -19.37
N ILE A 789 -13.12 -1.53 -19.78
CA ILE A 789 -12.14 -2.27 -20.58
C ILE A 789 -11.22 -3.08 -19.66
N HIS A 790 -11.15 -4.40 -19.85
CA HIS A 790 -10.29 -5.28 -19.05
C HIS A 790 -9.02 -5.65 -19.82
N SER A 791 -7.87 -5.32 -19.25
CA SER A 791 -6.54 -5.66 -19.79
C SER A 791 -6.10 -7.06 -19.33
N PRO A 792 -5.18 -7.75 -20.05
CA PRO A 792 -4.45 -7.31 -21.24
C PRO A 792 -5.22 -7.48 -22.56
N GLU A 793 -6.42 -8.07 -22.54
CA GLU A 793 -7.06 -8.62 -23.74
C GLU A 793 -8.14 -7.73 -24.38
N GLY A 794 -8.59 -6.68 -23.68
CA GLY A 794 -9.45 -5.62 -24.23
C GLY A 794 -10.94 -5.94 -24.29
N PHE A 795 -11.43 -6.90 -23.50
CA PHE A 795 -12.86 -7.27 -23.46
C PHE A 795 -13.68 -6.37 -22.52
N ARG A 796 -15.01 -6.38 -22.69
CA ARG A 796 -16.00 -5.72 -21.83
C ARG A 796 -17.13 -6.67 -21.42
N GLY A 797 -17.60 -6.56 -20.18
CA GLY A 797 -18.68 -7.40 -19.64
C GLY A 797 -19.78 -6.62 -18.93
N ALA A 798 -21.04 -6.95 -19.19
CA ALA A 798 -22.19 -6.42 -18.48
C ALA A 798 -23.35 -7.43 -18.40
N VAL A 799 -24.26 -7.24 -17.45
CA VAL A 799 -25.52 -8.01 -17.34
C VAL A 799 -26.69 -7.03 -17.18
N THR A 800 -27.60 -7.03 -18.14
CA THR A 800 -28.81 -6.18 -18.12
C THR A 800 -30.00 -6.99 -17.59
N ILE A 801 -30.62 -6.53 -16.52
CA ILE A 801 -31.82 -7.14 -15.91
C ILE A 801 -33.04 -6.28 -16.24
N GLY A 802 -33.98 -6.87 -16.99
CA GLY A 802 -35.22 -6.21 -17.39
C GLY A 802 -36.26 -6.16 -16.27
N ARG A 803 -37.23 -5.24 -16.39
CA ARG A 803 -38.41 -5.24 -15.50
C ARG A 803 -39.34 -6.42 -15.80
N ARG A 804 -39.86 -7.04 -14.73
CA ARG A 804 -40.92 -8.05 -14.77
C ARG A 804 -42.15 -7.49 -15.52
N ARG A 805 -42.51 -8.11 -16.66
CA ARG A 805 -43.81 -7.85 -17.30
C ARG A 805 -44.93 -8.36 -16.39
N LEU A 806 -45.58 -7.46 -15.65
CA LEU A 806 -46.81 -7.78 -14.94
C LEU A 806 -47.92 -8.06 -15.97
N PRO A 807 -48.75 -9.11 -15.78
CA PRO A 807 -49.91 -9.34 -16.63
C PRO A 807 -50.91 -8.19 -16.46
N ILE A 808 -51.40 -7.65 -17.57
CA ILE A 808 -52.35 -6.53 -17.58
C ILE A 808 -53.66 -7.00 -16.95
N ARG A 809 -53.90 -6.62 -15.69
CA ARG A 809 -55.17 -6.86 -15.01
C ARG A 809 -56.17 -5.81 -15.49
N PRO A 810 -57.31 -6.17 -16.09
CA PRO A 810 -58.26 -5.18 -16.60
C PRO A 810 -58.81 -4.33 -15.46
N GLN A 811 -58.74 -3.01 -15.62
CA GLN A 811 -59.29 -2.07 -14.63
C GLN A 811 -60.81 -2.23 -14.56
N ARG A 812 -61.34 -2.48 -13.36
CA ARG A 812 -62.77 -2.25 -13.08
C ARG A 812 -62.96 -0.75 -12.86
N HIS A 813 -63.79 -0.11 -13.69
CA HIS A 813 -64.14 1.29 -13.49
C HIS A 813 -64.91 1.49 -12.18
N SER A 814 -64.46 2.42 -11.35
CA SER A 814 -65.27 3.08 -10.32
C SER A 814 -65.48 4.53 -10.73
N THR A 815 -66.67 4.85 -11.24
CA THR A 815 -66.99 6.16 -11.82
C THR A 815 -67.43 7.18 -10.78
N THR A 816 -66.59 8.18 -10.49
CA THR A 816 -67.03 9.47 -9.91
C THR A 816 -66.10 10.60 -10.34
N ALA A 817 -66.49 11.31 -11.40
CA ALA A 817 -66.01 12.64 -11.74
C ALA A 817 -67.19 13.42 -12.32
N SER A 818 -67.36 14.68 -11.91
CA SER A 818 -68.52 15.49 -12.33
C SER A 818 -68.33 16.10 -13.73
N ARG A 819 -69.44 16.63 -14.25
CA ARG A 819 -69.58 17.49 -15.44
C ARG A 819 -68.53 18.63 -15.42
N VAL A 820 -68.13 19.23 -16.55
CA VAL A 820 -68.98 20.02 -17.48
C VAL A 820 -68.48 19.97 -18.95
N ALA A 821 -69.40 20.33 -19.85
CA ALA A 821 -69.37 20.40 -21.32
C ALA A 821 -68.06 20.83 -22.05
N GLY A 822 -67.89 20.49 -23.35
CA GLY A 822 -68.78 19.69 -24.20
C GLY A 822 -68.61 19.92 -25.72
N PHE A 823 -69.76 19.96 -26.43
CA PHE A 823 -69.94 19.99 -27.90
C PHE A 823 -69.72 18.68 -28.68
N ARG A 824 -70.29 18.62 -29.91
CA ARG A 824 -70.60 17.38 -30.67
C ARG A 824 -69.79 17.24 -31.99
N PRO A 825 -69.57 15.99 -32.48
CA PRO A 825 -68.92 15.70 -33.76
C PRO A 825 -69.90 15.56 -34.94
N VAL A 826 -69.41 15.65 -36.19
CA VAL A 826 -70.17 15.41 -37.43
C VAL A 826 -69.30 14.74 -38.52
N THR A 827 -69.51 13.43 -38.75
CA THR A 827 -69.21 12.61 -39.98
C THR A 827 -67.78 12.61 -40.59
N GLY A 828 -67.32 11.60 -41.33
CA GLY A 828 -67.83 10.28 -41.76
C GLY A 828 -66.62 9.47 -42.33
N ALA A 829 -66.57 8.13 -42.39
CA ALA A 829 -67.44 7.14 -43.05
C ALA A 829 -66.75 6.51 -44.29
N ARG A 830 -66.64 5.16 -44.34
CA ARG A 830 -66.02 4.31 -45.39
C ARG A 830 -64.47 4.36 -45.44
N GLY A 831 -63.75 3.31 -45.86
CA GLY A 831 -64.19 1.94 -46.13
C GLY A 831 -63.09 0.95 -46.61
N ALA A 832 -63.13 -0.27 -46.06
CA ALA A 832 -62.80 -1.59 -46.65
C ALA A 832 -61.59 -1.83 -47.61
N GLY A 833 -60.52 -2.43 -47.05
CA GLY A 833 -59.73 -3.53 -47.67
C GLY A 833 -58.73 -3.21 -48.81
N PRO A 834 -58.16 -4.24 -49.47
CA PRO A 834 -57.80 -5.57 -48.91
C PRO A 834 -56.47 -6.20 -49.42
N VAL A 835 -55.95 -7.17 -48.64
CA VAL A 835 -55.31 -8.44 -49.07
C VAL A 835 -53.93 -8.46 -49.80
N SER A 836 -52.96 -9.08 -49.10
CA SER A 836 -51.78 -9.90 -49.49
C SER A 836 -50.87 -9.56 -50.69
N SER A 837 -49.57 -9.57 -50.40
CA SER A 837 -48.64 -10.60 -50.90
C SER A 837 -47.82 -11.16 -49.74
#